data_AF-A0A9P5KWU9-F1
#
_entry.id   AF-A0A9P5KWU9-F1
#
_cell.length_a   1.000
_cell.length_b   1.000
_cell.length_c   1.000
_cell.angle_alpha   90.00
_cell.angle_beta   90.00
_cell.angle_gamma   90.00
#
_symmetry.space_group_name_H-M   'P 1'
#
loop_
_entity.id
_entity.type
_entity.pdbx_description
1 polymer ?
#
loop_
_entity_poly.entity_id
_entity_poly.type
_entity_poly.pdbx_seq_one_letter_code
_entity_poly.pdbx_strand_id
1 'polypeptide(L)'
;MLIGLCGGICAGKHAIAEYLIQQGFQLLELANKSQSHLPESGDDLRLQASEIRKKEDPKSPELTFQDPDSLLDFATKRWQERWVTTDIADATTLDRFLLRPFFLLVSVDAPVSLRWKRFADRCWRRQLDPPELEKFVMWNDHNLYDKDIGRVYLTDKAQLRLFNSSSSLEELHSALEILDLADEQRLRPNWDQYFMQLASLAAQRSNCMKRRVGTATKVDVHGAIAGMEEESVSQPVFAFTPKKMHYWKQAESGFERGRYSTVIPAITSVLLAQVPTAMPTVHLLDYVAGNIRSLVNAINQVGYDVEWVKSPEDVKNADKLILPGVGHFGHCLSQLEKGGFLEPIRQHIQAGKPFMGICVGLQALFQGSEEDNDVPGLGVIPMRIQKFDDTSKSVPHIGWNSAINTGSDGTKHESFYGLRPTSKYYYVHSYAAPYNPGVLESDGWSVATATYGEEEFIGAISRGNIFGAQFHPEKSGVAGLRAIRAFLNGDQFQSLSKDLVTGKENGLTRRVIACLDVRTNDSGDLVVTKGDQYDVREKSGADAGGSVRNLGKPVDMAKKYYEQGADEVTFLNITSFRNCPIADTPMLEILRRTSETVFVPLTIGGGIKDTVDTDGTRVPALDVATMYFKSGADKVSVGSDSVFAAEDYYNAGEKLSGQTAIETISKAYGKQAVVVSVDPKRVYVDKPEDTHHHTIKTQFPNSNGQSFCWYQCTVKGGRETRDIDVQQLVQAVEAMGAGEILLNCIDKDGSNSGFDLELIRDVKASIKIPVIASSGAGVPAHFAEVFNKTTTDAALGAGMFHRGEYTVTQVKDHLQTEGFLVRQFEAEI
;
A
#
# COMPACT_ATOMS: atom_id res chain seq x y z
N MET A 1 17.20 -30.56 -18.47
CA MET A 1 17.51 -29.33 -17.72
C MET A 1 19.02 -29.15 -17.61
N LEU A 2 19.55 -27.95 -17.84
CA LEU A 2 20.95 -27.60 -17.60
C LEU A 2 21.03 -26.47 -16.57
N ILE A 3 21.63 -26.74 -15.41
CA ILE A 3 21.83 -25.74 -14.35
C ILE A 3 23.27 -25.23 -14.38
N GLY A 4 23.43 -23.93 -14.53
CA GLY A 4 24.70 -23.23 -14.41
C GLY A 4 24.85 -22.62 -13.02
N LEU A 5 25.96 -22.90 -12.32
CA LEU A 5 26.24 -22.35 -11.00
C LEU A 5 27.38 -21.33 -11.04
N CYS A 6 27.09 -20.08 -10.66
CA CYS A 6 28.09 -19.02 -10.49
C CYS A 6 28.12 -18.50 -9.04
N GLY A 7 29.19 -17.79 -8.67
CA GLY A 7 29.36 -17.27 -7.31
C GLY A 7 30.81 -16.99 -6.94
N GLY A 8 30.99 -16.18 -5.90
CA GLY A 8 32.29 -15.77 -5.38
C GLY A 8 33.08 -16.90 -4.70
N ILE A 9 34.32 -16.59 -4.31
CA ILE A 9 35.24 -17.54 -3.65
C ILE A 9 34.57 -18.16 -2.41
N CYS A 10 34.50 -19.49 -2.34
CA CYS A 10 33.92 -20.26 -1.24
C CYS A 10 32.43 -19.98 -0.90
N ALA A 11 31.65 -19.46 -1.85
CA ALA A 11 30.20 -19.24 -1.66
C ALA A 11 29.37 -20.54 -1.56
N GLY A 12 29.91 -21.67 -2.02
CA GLY A 12 29.28 -23.00 -1.89
C GLY A 12 28.70 -23.58 -3.18
N LYS A 13 28.99 -22.99 -4.36
CA LYS A 13 28.55 -23.50 -5.67
C LYS A 13 28.88 -24.98 -5.91
N HIS A 14 30.07 -25.44 -5.49
CA HIS A 14 30.47 -26.84 -5.63
C HIS A 14 29.68 -27.78 -4.71
N ALA A 15 29.35 -27.34 -3.49
CA ALA A 15 28.51 -28.12 -2.58
C ALA A 15 27.07 -28.27 -3.15
N ILE A 16 26.55 -27.22 -3.79
CA ILE A 16 25.27 -27.30 -4.49
C ILE A 16 25.36 -28.22 -5.72
N ALA A 17 26.47 -28.19 -6.47
CA ALA A 17 26.69 -29.13 -7.57
C ALA A 17 26.70 -30.59 -7.08
N GLU A 18 27.41 -30.88 -5.99
CA GLU A 18 27.45 -32.20 -5.36
C GLU A 18 26.05 -32.66 -4.90
N TYR A 19 25.28 -31.76 -4.29
CA TYR A 19 23.89 -32.03 -3.93
C TYR A 19 23.04 -32.36 -5.16
N LEU A 20 23.13 -31.57 -6.24
CA LEU A 20 22.40 -31.85 -7.49
C LEU A 20 22.79 -33.20 -8.09
N ILE A 21 24.06 -33.59 -8.00
CA ILE A 21 24.51 -34.91 -8.46
C ILE A 21 23.86 -36.02 -7.63
N GLN A 22 23.72 -35.85 -6.33
CA GLN A 22 22.97 -36.79 -5.47
C GLN A 22 21.48 -36.86 -5.85
N GLN A 23 20.91 -35.79 -6.40
CA GLN A 23 19.54 -35.72 -6.94
C GLN A 23 19.43 -36.20 -8.41
N GLY A 24 20.47 -36.85 -8.94
CA GLY A 24 20.47 -37.47 -10.26
C GLY A 24 20.91 -36.57 -11.41
N PHE A 25 21.54 -35.41 -11.14
CA PHE A 25 22.20 -34.62 -12.17
C PHE A 25 23.57 -35.21 -12.53
N GLN A 26 24.00 -35.00 -13.77
CA GLN A 26 25.36 -35.31 -14.22
C GLN A 26 26.16 -34.03 -14.44
N LEU A 27 27.41 -34.04 -14.02
CA LEU A 27 28.32 -32.90 -14.13
C LEU A 27 28.89 -32.82 -15.55
N LEU A 28 28.81 -31.64 -16.17
CA LEU A 28 29.48 -31.31 -17.43
C LEU A 28 30.64 -30.33 -17.14
N GLU A 29 31.85 -30.70 -17.54
CA GLU A 29 33.07 -29.92 -17.30
C GLU A 29 33.74 -29.46 -18.60
N LEU A 30 34.47 -28.35 -18.53
CA LEU A 30 35.35 -27.89 -19.60
C LEU A 30 36.80 -28.30 -19.34
N ALA A 31 37.47 -28.84 -20.36
CA ALA A 31 38.87 -29.28 -20.29
C ALA A 31 39.82 -28.11 -20.00
N ASN A 32 39.54 -26.96 -20.61
CA ASN A 32 40.20 -25.70 -20.29
C ASN A 32 39.42 -24.99 -19.18
N LYS A 33 39.67 -25.38 -17.93
CA LYS A 33 39.27 -24.55 -16.79
C LYS A 33 39.99 -23.22 -16.95
N SER A 34 39.27 -22.18 -17.39
CA SER A 34 39.83 -20.83 -17.52
C SER A 34 40.54 -20.50 -16.22
N GLN A 35 41.87 -20.55 -16.23
CA GLN A 35 42.68 -20.19 -15.08
C GLN A 35 42.24 -18.77 -14.72
N SER A 36 41.80 -18.57 -13.48
CA SER A 36 41.59 -17.23 -12.96
C SER A 36 42.90 -16.48 -13.17
N HIS A 37 42.94 -15.60 -14.17
CA HIS A 37 44.07 -14.71 -14.43
C HIS A 37 44.12 -13.68 -13.31
N LEU A 38 44.53 -14.10 -12.12
CA LEU A 38 44.98 -13.23 -11.04
C LEU A 38 46.47 -12.93 -11.31
N PRO A 39 46.90 -11.65 -11.27
CA PRO A 39 48.27 -11.30 -11.58
C PRO A 39 49.26 -11.75 -10.48
N GLU A 40 50.30 -12.44 -10.95
CA GLU A 40 51.62 -12.75 -10.39
C GLU A 40 51.90 -12.46 -8.89
N SER A 41 51.93 -13.53 -8.09
CA SER A 41 53.05 -13.84 -7.20
C SER A 41 53.08 -15.35 -6.93
N GLY A 42 54.27 -15.95 -6.86
CA GLY A 42 54.51 -17.42 -6.87
C GLY A 42 54.00 -18.24 -5.69
N ASP A 43 52.90 -17.83 -5.04
CA ASP A 43 52.38 -18.38 -3.78
C ASP A 43 50.95 -18.97 -3.89
N ASP A 44 50.48 -19.23 -5.11
CA ASP A 44 49.06 -19.46 -5.40
C ASP A 44 48.65 -20.92 -5.70
N LEU A 45 49.40 -21.88 -5.15
CA LEU A 45 48.93 -23.26 -4.97
C LEU A 45 47.65 -23.33 -4.11
N ARG A 46 47.32 -22.26 -3.37
CA ARG A 46 46.12 -22.17 -2.49
C ARG A 46 44.82 -21.99 -3.26
N LEU A 47 44.85 -21.31 -4.41
CA LEU A 47 43.67 -21.08 -5.26
C LEU A 47 43.43 -22.21 -6.26
N GLN A 48 44.49 -22.93 -6.64
CA GLN A 48 44.40 -24.13 -7.48
C GLN A 48 44.00 -25.35 -6.64
N ALA A 49 42.69 -25.53 -6.47
CA ALA A 49 42.03 -26.83 -6.59
C ALA A 49 40.58 -26.71 -6.14
N SER A 50 39.70 -26.52 -7.12
CA SER A 50 38.34 -27.03 -7.12
C SER A 50 38.29 -28.52 -7.53
N GLU A 51 39.41 -29.25 -7.41
CA GLU A 51 39.45 -30.69 -7.67
C GLU A 51 38.64 -31.45 -6.61
N ILE A 52 37.37 -31.63 -6.95
CA ILE A 52 36.50 -32.67 -6.44
C ILE A 52 37.05 -34.02 -6.94
N ARG A 53 36.95 -35.03 -6.08
CA ARG A 53 37.26 -36.47 -6.25
C ARG A 53 38.72 -36.92 -6.04
N LYS A 54 38.94 -37.52 -4.86
CA LYS A 54 39.75 -38.74 -4.79
C LYS A 54 39.17 -39.76 -5.77
N LYS A 55 40.02 -40.29 -6.65
CA LYS A 55 39.78 -41.44 -7.54
C LYS A 55 39.33 -42.68 -6.76
N GLU A 56 38.06 -42.84 -6.42
CA GLU A 56 37.57 -44.10 -5.81
C GLU A 56 36.22 -44.63 -6.32
N ASP A 57 35.60 -44.06 -7.37
CA ASP A 57 34.43 -44.71 -8.00
C ASP A 57 34.51 -44.72 -9.55
N PRO A 58 34.85 -45.86 -10.20
CA PRO A 58 35.08 -45.95 -11.64
C PRO A 58 33.82 -45.92 -12.52
N LYS A 59 32.63 -45.67 -11.97
CA LYS A 59 31.35 -45.92 -12.67
C LYS A 59 30.57 -44.69 -13.15
N SER A 60 31.03 -43.46 -12.92
CA SER A 60 30.40 -42.27 -13.52
C SER A 60 31.23 -41.75 -14.70
N PRO A 61 30.72 -41.76 -15.94
CA PRO A 61 31.45 -41.22 -17.08
C PRO A 61 31.59 -39.69 -16.91
N GLU A 62 32.82 -39.22 -16.72
CA GLU A 62 33.13 -37.79 -16.74
C GLU A 62 32.91 -37.26 -18.16
N LEU A 63 31.95 -36.35 -18.30
CA LEU A 63 31.63 -35.71 -19.57
C LEU A 63 32.39 -34.38 -19.65
N THR A 64 33.59 -34.46 -20.20
CA THR A 64 34.49 -33.31 -20.40
C THR A 64 34.47 -32.84 -21.85
N PHE A 65 34.39 -31.53 -22.07
CA PHE A 65 34.33 -30.90 -23.39
C PHE A 65 35.48 -29.91 -23.59
N GLN A 66 35.95 -29.75 -24.84
CA GLN A 66 37.09 -28.86 -25.12
C GLN A 66 36.72 -27.37 -25.04
N ASP A 67 35.48 -27.04 -25.37
CA ASP A 67 34.98 -25.67 -25.46
C ASP A 67 33.48 -25.60 -25.05
N PRO A 68 32.98 -24.40 -24.67
CA PRO A 68 31.59 -24.23 -24.25
C PRO A 68 30.56 -24.58 -25.33
N ASP A 69 30.88 -24.45 -26.62
CA ASP A 69 29.94 -24.74 -27.70
C ASP A 69 29.73 -26.26 -27.83
N SER A 70 30.81 -27.04 -27.72
CA SER A 70 30.75 -28.50 -27.69
C SER A 70 29.95 -29.02 -26.50
N LEU A 71 30.11 -28.41 -25.32
CA LEU A 71 29.30 -28.73 -24.12
C LEU A 71 27.82 -28.41 -24.36
N LEU A 72 27.55 -27.21 -24.87
CA LEU A 72 26.19 -26.76 -25.12
C LEU A 72 25.50 -27.59 -26.19
N ASP A 73 26.20 -28.00 -27.25
CA ASP A 73 25.69 -28.89 -28.29
C ASP A 73 25.32 -30.27 -27.72
N PHE A 74 26.19 -30.83 -26.88
CA PHE A 74 25.92 -32.08 -26.18
C PHE A 74 24.67 -31.98 -25.28
N ALA A 75 24.59 -30.94 -24.45
CA ALA A 75 23.45 -30.71 -23.57
C ALA A 75 22.17 -30.43 -24.36
N THR A 76 22.26 -29.74 -25.50
CA THR A 76 21.12 -29.46 -26.39
C THR A 76 20.56 -30.74 -27.00
N LYS A 77 21.41 -31.67 -27.44
CA LYS A 77 20.98 -32.98 -27.97
C LYS A 77 20.30 -33.86 -26.91
N ARG A 78 20.59 -33.60 -25.63
CA ARG A 78 20.07 -34.35 -24.47
C ARG A 78 19.35 -33.44 -23.47
N TRP A 79 18.60 -32.47 -23.99
CA TRP A 79 18.05 -31.38 -23.16
C TRP A 79 17.04 -31.85 -22.08
N GLN A 80 16.46 -33.04 -22.23
CA GLN A 80 15.54 -33.66 -21.26
C GLN A 80 16.29 -34.29 -20.07
N GLU A 81 17.57 -34.61 -20.22
CA GLU A 81 18.40 -35.14 -19.13
C GLU A 81 18.83 -34.02 -18.17
N ARG A 82 19.28 -34.38 -16.96
CA ARG A 82 19.61 -33.44 -15.88
C ARG A 82 21.11 -33.19 -15.83
N TRP A 83 21.50 -31.95 -16.12
CA TRP A 83 22.90 -31.53 -16.26
C TRP A 83 23.19 -30.37 -15.32
N VAL A 84 24.39 -30.37 -14.72
CA VAL A 84 24.90 -29.25 -13.93
C VAL A 84 26.30 -28.88 -14.42
N THR A 85 26.62 -27.59 -14.42
CA THR A 85 27.97 -27.09 -14.70
C THR A 85 28.31 -25.90 -13.80
N THR A 86 29.57 -25.85 -13.37
CA THR A 86 30.14 -24.72 -12.63
C THR A 86 31.04 -23.85 -13.50
N ASP A 87 31.25 -24.25 -14.76
CA ASP A 87 32.30 -23.75 -15.63
C ASP A 87 31.80 -22.64 -16.56
N ILE A 88 31.20 -21.62 -15.96
CA ILE A 88 30.80 -20.39 -16.66
C ILE A 88 31.92 -19.37 -16.46
N ALA A 89 32.77 -19.26 -17.49
CA ALA A 89 34.00 -18.49 -17.46
C ALA A 89 33.76 -16.99 -17.68
N ASP A 90 32.93 -16.64 -18.65
CA ASP A 90 32.74 -15.26 -19.11
C ASP A 90 31.29 -14.95 -19.54
N ALA A 91 31.03 -13.68 -19.83
CA ALA A 91 29.74 -13.17 -20.27
C ALA A 91 29.30 -13.78 -21.61
N THR A 92 30.24 -14.01 -22.55
CA THR A 92 29.94 -14.55 -23.88
C THR A 92 29.41 -15.98 -23.79
N THR A 93 30.03 -16.80 -22.94
CA THR A 93 29.60 -18.17 -22.63
C THR A 93 28.22 -18.16 -21.98
N LEU A 94 28.01 -17.27 -20.99
CA LEU A 94 26.71 -17.16 -20.33
C LEU A 94 25.61 -16.75 -21.31
N ASP A 95 25.83 -15.73 -22.13
CA ASP A 95 24.82 -15.24 -23.07
C ASP A 95 24.39 -16.35 -24.05
N ARG A 96 25.34 -17.19 -24.50
CA ARG A 96 25.04 -18.37 -25.33
C ARG A 96 24.17 -19.40 -24.61
N PHE A 97 24.44 -19.64 -23.33
CA PHE A 97 23.69 -20.60 -22.53
C PHE A 97 22.27 -20.07 -22.23
N LEU A 98 22.13 -18.78 -21.93
CA LEU A 98 20.84 -18.10 -21.70
C LEU A 98 19.89 -18.11 -22.91
N LEU A 99 20.41 -18.32 -24.13
CA LEU A 99 19.58 -18.53 -25.32
C LEU A 99 18.85 -19.89 -25.31
N ARG A 100 19.25 -20.84 -24.45
CA ARG A 100 18.61 -22.16 -24.39
C ARG A 100 17.45 -22.16 -23.39
N PRO A 101 16.25 -22.63 -23.78
CA PRO A 101 15.07 -22.60 -22.91
C PRO A 101 15.19 -23.54 -21.69
N PHE A 102 16.04 -24.56 -21.80
CA PHE A 102 16.32 -25.53 -20.74
C PHE A 102 17.51 -25.15 -19.84
N PHE A 103 18.05 -23.93 -19.97
CA PHE A 103 19.16 -23.45 -19.14
C PHE A 103 18.70 -22.54 -18.00
N LEU A 104 19.18 -22.80 -16.78
CA LEU A 104 18.92 -22.02 -15.58
C LEU A 104 20.25 -21.60 -14.95
N LEU A 105 20.51 -20.29 -14.84
CA LEU A 105 21.65 -19.75 -14.10
C LEU A 105 21.26 -19.47 -12.65
N VAL A 106 22.02 -20.05 -11.73
CA VAL A 106 21.88 -19.87 -10.29
C VAL A 106 23.16 -19.24 -9.75
N SER A 107 23.03 -18.05 -9.17
CA SER A 107 24.11 -17.39 -8.45
C SER A 107 24.08 -17.77 -6.98
N VAL A 108 25.24 -18.08 -6.41
CA VAL A 108 25.41 -18.47 -5.01
C VAL A 108 26.30 -17.45 -4.31
N ASP A 109 25.81 -16.87 -3.23
CA ASP A 109 26.56 -15.96 -2.37
C ASP A 109 26.51 -16.41 -0.90
N ALA A 110 27.42 -15.91 -0.07
CA ALA A 110 27.47 -16.17 1.36
C ALA A 110 28.21 -15.05 2.10
N PRO A 111 27.98 -14.85 3.42
CA PRO A 111 28.72 -13.85 4.20
C PRO A 111 30.24 -14.00 4.03
N VAL A 112 30.96 -12.90 3.81
CA VAL A 112 32.41 -12.92 3.54
C VAL A 112 33.19 -13.62 4.66
N SER A 113 32.81 -13.40 5.91
CA SER A 113 33.40 -14.07 7.08
C SER A 113 33.23 -15.59 7.04
N LEU A 114 32.07 -16.08 6.60
CA LEU A 114 31.78 -17.50 6.44
C LEU A 114 32.55 -18.09 5.25
N ARG A 115 32.65 -17.34 4.14
CA ARG A 115 33.42 -17.73 2.96
C ARG A 115 34.91 -17.84 3.28
N TRP A 116 35.43 -16.90 4.08
CA TRP A 116 36.80 -16.96 4.61
C TRP A 116 37.00 -18.17 5.52
N LYS A 117 36.08 -18.43 6.46
CA LYS A 117 36.16 -19.62 7.33
C LYS A 117 36.20 -20.92 6.51
N ARG A 118 35.32 -21.06 5.52
CA ARG A 118 35.32 -22.21 4.59
C ARG A 118 36.62 -22.32 3.79
N PHE A 119 37.19 -21.17 3.40
CA PHE A 119 38.49 -21.12 2.73
C PHE A 119 39.61 -21.57 3.66
N ALA A 120 39.61 -21.10 4.92
CA ALA A 120 40.59 -21.45 5.92
C ALA A 120 40.52 -22.95 6.27
N ASP A 121 39.33 -23.49 6.47
CA ASP A 121 39.08 -24.92 6.66
C ASP A 121 39.61 -25.78 5.51
N ARG A 122 39.57 -25.25 4.28
CA ARG A 122 40.14 -25.91 3.10
C ARG A 122 41.66 -25.84 3.08
N CYS A 123 42.26 -24.72 3.47
CA CYS A 123 43.71 -24.57 3.61
C CYS A 123 44.27 -25.53 4.68
N TRP A 124 43.66 -25.57 5.86
CA TRP A 124 44.07 -26.47 6.94
C TRP A 124 44.01 -27.93 6.54
N ARG A 125 42.94 -28.36 5.85
CA ARG A 125 42.83 -29.74 5.32
C ARG A 125 43.94 -30.10 4.32
N ARG A 126 44.54 -29.10 3.67
CA ARG A 126 45.66 -29.27 2.71
C ARG A 126 47.02 -28.99 3.32
N GLN A 127 47.10 -28.80 4.64
CA GLN A 127 48.33 -28.44 5.35
C GLN A 127 48.95 -27.14 4.81
N LEU A 128 48.10 -26.18 4.41
CA LEU A 128 48.51 -24.84 3.98
C LEU A 128 48.03 -23.81 5.01
N ASP A 129 48.83 -22.77 5.23
CA ASP A 129 48.42 -21.65 6.07
C ASP A 129 47.37 -20.79 5.34
N PRO A 130 46.21 -20.48 6.00
CA PRO A 130 45.19 -19.64 5.42
C PRO A 130 45.61 -18.15 5.41
N PRO A 131 45.18 -17.37 4.41
CA PRO A 131 45.41 -15.93 4.40
C PRO A 131 44.63 -15.25 5.53
N GLU A 132 45.09 -14.07 5.96
CA GLU A 132 44.29 -13.18 6.81
C GLU A 132 42.99 -12.76 6.08
N LEU A 133 41.95 -12.43 6.86
CA LEU A 133 40.64 -12.06 6.33
C LEU A 133 40.72 -10.89 5.36
N GLU A 134 41.56 -9.88 5.65
CA GLU A 134 41.75 -8.71 4.78
C GLU A 134 42.26 -9.10 3.39
N LYS A 135 43.29 -9.97 3.33
CA LYS A 135 43.82 -10.49 2.07
C LYS A 135 42.77 -11.29 1.30
N PHE A 136 41.93 -12.05 2.00
CA PHE A 136 40.83 -12.78 1.38
C PHE A 136 39.72 -11.86 0.84
N VAL A 137 39.41 -10.75 1.52
CA VAL A 137 38.46 -9.73 1.03
C VAL A 137 38.96 -9.13 -0.28
N MET A 138 40.25 -8.78 -0.35
CA MET A 138 40.86 -8.29 -1.60
C MET A 138 40.78 -9.30 -2.74
N TRP A 139 41.03 -10.58 -2.46
CA TRP A 139 40.85 -11.65 -3.45
C TRP A 139 39.39 -11.79 -3.90
N ASN A 140 38.44 -11.66 -2.97
CA ASN A 140 37.02 -11.69 -3.29
C ASN A 140 36.63 -10.53 -4.21
N ASP A 141 37.04 -9.31 -3.89
CA ASP A 141 36.64 -8.13 -4.63
C ASP A 141 37.22 -8.16 -6.05
N HIS A 142 38.47 -8.59 -6.19
CA HIS A 142 39.06 -8.80 -7.51
C HIS A 142 38.33 -9.91 -8.30
N ASN A 143 37.89 -10.99 -7.64
CA ASN A 143 37.13 -12.06 -8.31
C ASN A 143 35.72 -11.62 -8.77
N LEU A 144 35.10 -10.68 -8.07
CA LEU A 144 33.74 -10.22 -8.38
C LEU A 144 33.72 -8.97 -9.27
N TYR A 145 34.57 -7.98 -8.99
CA TYR A 145 34.43 -6.62 -9.51
C TYR A 145 35.55 -6.17 -10.45
N ASP A 146 36.59 -6.99 -10.67
CA ASP A 146 37.63 -6.64 -11.62
C ASP A 146 37.06 -6.42 -13.04
N LYS A 147 37.61 -5.45 -13.77
CA LYS A 147 37.07 -5.02 -15.06
C LYS A 147 37.20 -6.08 -16.16
N ASP A 148 38.25 -6.89 -16.10
CA ASP A 148 38.58 -7.86 -17.16
C ASP A 148 38.18 -9.29 -16.77
N ILE A 149 38.14 -9.61 -15.47
CA ILE A 149 37.83 -10.97 -14.96
C ILE A 149 36.66 -11.04 -13.96
N GLY A 150 36.04 -9.90 -13.63
CA GLY A 150 35.01 -9.80 -12.60
C GLY A 150 33.73 -10.56 -12.94
N ARG A 151 33.26 -11.36 -11.99
CA ARG A 151 32.09 -12.24 -12.15
C ARG A 151 30.75 -11.57 -11.80
N VAL A 152 30.74 -10.29 -11.42
CA VAL A 152 29.51 -9.57 -11.02
C VAL A 152 28.44 -9.58 -12.11
N TYR A 153 28.83 -9.55 -13.38
CA TYR A 153 27.89 -9.66 -14.50
C TYR A 153 27.14 -11.00 -14.51
N LEU A 154 27.83 -12.11 -14.17
CA LEU A 154 27.22 -13.43 -14.09
C LEU A 154 26.18 -13.47 -12.96
N THR A 155 26.51 -12.88 -11.81
CA THR A 155 25.59 -12.74 -10.67
C THR A 155 24.36 -11.91 -11.05
N ASP A 156 24.55 -10.82 -11.80
CA ASP A 156 23.45 -9.92 -12.18
C ASP A 156 22.42 -10.62 -13.08
N LYS A 157 22.92 -11.42 -14.04
CA LYS A 157 22.11 -12.16 -15.02
C LYS A 157 21.50 -13.46 -14.51
N ALA A 158 21.78 -13.88 -13.28
CA ALA A 158 21.24 -15.12 -12.73
C ALA A 158 19.72 -15.04 -12.53
N GLN A 159 18.98 -16.03 -13.02
CA GLN A 159 17.53 -16.12 -12.79
C GLN A 159 17.19 -16.45 -11.33
N LEU A 160 18.12 -17.10 -10.62
CA LEU A 160 17.97 -17.44 -9.20
C LEU A 160 19.21 -17.01 -8.43
N ARG A 161 19.01 -16.36 -7.28
CA ARG A 161 20.08 -15.96 -6.36
C ARG A 161 19.89 -16.68 -5.02
N LEU A 162 20.89 -17.47 -4.64
CA LEU A 162 20.92 -18.24 -3.41
C LEU A 162 21.89 -17.60 -2.43
N PHE A 163 21.39 -17.29 -1.24
CA PHE A 163 22.23 -16.84 -0.13
C PHE A 163 22.48 -18.00 0.83
N ASN A 164 23.70 -18.52 0.80
CA ASN A 164 24.15 -19.65 1.58
C ASN A 164 24.72 -19.18 2.93
N SER A 165 23.84 -18.98 3.90
CA SER A 165 24.20 -18.72 5.29
C SER A 165 24.57 -19.99 6.09
N SER A 166 24.41 -21.18 5.50
CA SER A 166 24.54 -22.45 6.19
C SER A 166 25.95 -22.68 6.72
N SER A 167 26.06 -23.08 7.97
CA SER A 167 27.36 -23.35 8.60
C SER A 167 27.86 -24.78 8.35
N SER A 168 26.98 -25.68 7.91
CA SER A 168 27.25 -27.08 7.60
C SER A 168 26.66 -27.51 6.24
N LEU A 169 27.11 -28.66 5.72
CA LEU A 169 26.55 -29.25 4.49
C LEU A 169 25.13 -29.79 4.70
N GLU A 170 24.83 -30.34 5.87
CA GLU A 170 23.50 -30.87 6.19
C GLU A 170 22.45 -29.75 6.15
N GLU A 171 22.74 -28.61 6.78
CA GLU A 171 21.87 -27.43 6.78
C GLU A 171 21.64 -26.90 5.36
N LEU A 172 22.71 -26.87 4.55
CA LEU A 172 22.62 -26.48 3.14
C LEU A 172 21.75 -27.46 2.35
N HIS A 173 21.92 -28.77 2.55
CA HIS A 173 21.14 -29.78 1.83
C HIS A 173 19.65 -29.72 2.19
N SER A 174 19.30 -29.54 3.46
CA SER A 174 17.91 -29.34 3.88
C SER A 174 17.29 -28.08 3.26
N ALA A 175 18.05 -26.99 3.17
CA ALA A 175 17.58 -25.77 2.50
C ALA A 175 17.36 -25.98 0.99
N LEU A 176 18.24 -26.73 0.33
CA LEU A 176 18.13 -27.03 -1.10
C LEU A 176 16.98 -28.01 -1.40
N GLU A 177 16.69 -28.94 -0.50
CA GLU A 177 15.58 -29.89 -0.62
C GLU A 177 14.23 -29.16 -0.61
N ILE A 178 14.04 -28.19 0.29
CA ILE A 178 12.83 -27.36 0.34
C ILE A 178 12.69 -26.51 -0.93
N LEU A 179 13.81 -26.01 -1.46
CA LEU A 179 13.81 -25.12 -2.62
C LEU A 179 13.44 -25.85 -3.92
N ASP A 180 13.74 -27.15 -4.03
CA ASP A 180 13.60 -27.96 -5.24
C ASP A 180 14.16 -27.26 -6.49
N LEU A 181 15.49 -27.20 -6.56
CA LEU A 181 16.21 -26.62 -7.71
C LEU A 181 15.94 -27.37 -9.03
N ALA A 182 15.42 -28.60 -8.97
CA ALA A 182 15.14 -29.43 -10.13
C ALA A 182 13.72 -29.24 -10.69
N ASP A 183 12.92 -28.36 -10.10
CA ASP A 183 11.58 -28.05 -10.59
C ASP A 183 11.61 -27.48 -12.02
N GLU A 184 11.08 -28.25 -12.97
CA GLU A 184 11.05 -27.89 -14.39
C GLU A 184 10.17 -26.67 -14.67
N GLN A 185 9.26 -26.27 -13.77
CA GLN A 185 8.49 -25.03 -13.88
C GLN A 185 9.38 -23.78 -13.80
N ARG A 186 10.62 -23.92 -13.30
CA ARG A 186 11.62 -22.84 -13.22
C ARG A 186 12.33 -22.60 -14.54
N LEU A 187 12.27 -23.55 -15.47
CA LEU A 187 12.82 -23.38 -16.81
C LEU A 187 11.96 -22.42 -17.61
N ARG A 188 12.54 -21.84 -18.66
CA ARG A 188 11.78 -20.98 -19.57
C ARG A 188 10.61 -21.81 -20.11
N PRO A 189 9.36 -21.37 -19.96
CA PRO A 189 8.21 -22.15 -20.40
C PRO A 189 8.37 -22.50 -21.87
N ASN A 190 8.00 -23.72 -22.25
CA ASN A 190 8.05 -24.12 -23.66
C ASN A 190 7.17 -23.16 -24.49
N TRP A 191 7.38 -23.08 -25.81
CA TRP A 191 6.65 -22.11 -26.63
C TRP A 191 5.14 -22.16 -26.42
N ASP A 192 4.56 -23.35 -26.21
CA ASP A 192 3.13 -23.50 -25.91
C ASP A 192 2.77 -22.92 -24.55
N GLN A 193 3.50 -23.20 -23.47
CA GLN A 193 3.28 -22.60 -22.16
C GLN A 193 3.54 -21.10 -22.16
N TYR A 194 4.58 -20.63 -22.83
CA TYR A 194 4.91 -19.21 -22.95
C TYR A 194 3.81 -18.47 -23.72
N PHE A 195 3.34 -19.04 -24.83
CA PHE A 195 2.26 -18.46 -25.62
C PHE A 195 0.89 -18.65 -25.00
N MET A 196 0.65 -19.69 -24.20
CA MET A 196 -0.56 -19.83 -23.39
C MET A 196 -0.54 -18.90 -22.19
N GLN A 197 0.62 -18.66 -21.57
CA GLN A 197 0.78 -17.61 -20.57
C GLN A 197 0.60 -16.23 -21.17
N LEU A 198 1.14 -15.96 -22.36
CA LEU A 198 0.91 -14.71 -23.10
C LEU A 198 -0.53 -14.58 -23.60
N ALA A 199 -1.18 -15.66 -24.05
CA ALA A 199 -2.59 -15.65 -24.44
C ALA A 199 -3.50 -15.48 -23.23
N SER A 200 -3.12 -16.05 -22.08
CA SER A 200 -3.75 -15.81 -20.78
C SER A 200 -3.56 -14.36 -20.34
N LEU A 201 -2.34 -13.82 -20.42
CA LEU A 201 -2.05 -12.41 -20.14
C LEU A 201 -2.82 -11.48 -21.09
N ALA A 202 -2.90 -11.83 -22.38
CA ALA A 202 -3.64 -11.09 -23.40
C ALA A 202 -5.16 -11.22 -23.20
N ALA A 203 -5.67 -12.34 -22.68
CA ALA A 203 -7.07 -12.52 -22.29
C ALA A 203 -7.41 -11.75 -21.02
N GLN A 204 -6.50 -11.70 -20.05
CA GLN A 204 -6.60 -10.88 -18.84
C GLN A 204 -6.51 -9.38 -19.17
N ARG A 205 -5.74 -9.04 -20.20
CA ARG A 205 -5.64 -7.69 -20.80
C ARG A 205 -6.64 -7.46 -21.94
N SER A 206 -7.58 -8.38 -22.17
CA SER A 206 -8.62 -8.24 -23.19
C SER A 206 -9.85 -7.59 -22.56
N ASN A 207 -10.34 -6.54 -23.20
CA ASN A 207 -11.43 -5.71 -22.68
C ASN A 207 -12.82 -6.26 -23.05
N CYS A 208 -12.94 -7.52 -23.51
CA CYS A 208 -14.22 -8.11 -23.90
C CYS A 208 -15.05 -8.55 -22.66
N MET A 209 -16.18 -7.88 -22.41
CA MET A 209 -17.01 -8.12 -21.21
C MET A 209 -17.92 -9.36 -21.27
N LYS A 210 -18.07 -10.06 -22.40
CA LYS A 210 -18.97 -11.23 -22.49
C LYS A 210 -18.29 -12.58 -22.20
N ARG A 211 -17.02 -12.79 -22.59
CA ARG A 211 -16.15 -13.92 -22.20
C ARG A 211 -14.67 -13.52 -22.40
N ARG A 212 -13.79 -13.85 -21.45
CA ARG A 212 -12.32 -13.67 -21.58
C ARG A 212 -11.72 -14.91 -22.24
N VAL A 213 -11.45 -14.83 -23.54
CA VAL A 213 -10.81 -15.94 -24.29
C VAL A 213 -9.61 -15.37 -25.04
N GLY A 214 -8.43 -15.96 -24.81
CA GLY A 214 -7.20 -15.68 -25.56
C GLY A 214 -6.82 -16.89 -26.39
N THR A 215 -6.47 -16.68 -27.65
CA THR A 215 -6.09 -17.76 -28.58
C THR A 215 -4.77 -17.43 -29.25
N ALA A 216 -3.80 -18.33 -29.18
CA ALA A 216 -2.59 -18.29 -29.98
C ALA A 216 -2.88 -19.03 -31.30
N THR A 217 -2.73 -18.36 -32.45
CA THR A 217 -2.95 -18.99 -33.76
C THR A 217 -1.63 -18.99 -34.54
N LYS A 218 -1.21 -20.17 -34.99
CA LYS A 218 -0.07 -20.31 -35.91
C LYS A 218 -0.53 -19.87 -37.30
N VAL A 219 0.17 -18.92 -37.91
CA VAL A 219 -0.13 -18.47 -39.28
C VAL A 219 1.03 -18.90 -40.17
N ASP A 220 0.77 -19.83 -41.10
CA ASP A 220 1.75 -20.20 -42.12
C ASP A 220 1.66 -19.18 -43.27
N VAL A 221 2.74 -18.47 -43.51
CA VAL A 221 2.84 -17.52 -44.63
C VAL A 221 3.30 -18.31 -45.85
N HIS A 222 2.36 -18.88 -46.60
CA HIS A 222 2.62 -19.32 -47.98
C HIS A 222 2.15 -18.24 -48.96
N GLY A 223 3.09 -17.42 -49.39
CA GLY A 223 3.03 -16.83 -50.71
C GLY A 223 3.89 -17.68 -51.65
N ALA A 224 3.26 -18.52 -52.47
CA ALA A 224 3.94 -19.12 -53.61
C ALA A 224 2.98 -19.32 -54.77
N ILE A 225 3.19 -18.48 -55.79
CA ILE A 225 3.01 -18.82 -57.19
C ILE A 225 3.69 -20.18 -57.42
N ALA A 226 3.01 -21.05 -58.16
CA ALA A 226 3.47 -22.39 -58.46
C ALA A 226 4.85 -22.41 -59.15
N GLY A 227 5.72 -23.32 -58.69
CA GLY A 227 6.85 -23.83 -59.46
C GLY A 227 8.20 -23.76 -58.75
N MET A 228 8.79 -24.93 -58.56
CA MET A 228 10.19 -25.23 -58.24
C MET A 228 10.54 -25.57 -56.77
N GLU A 229 11.20 -26.72 -56.66
CA GLU A 229 11.77 -27.37 -55.48
C GLU A 229 12.93 -26.56 -54.90
N GLU A 230 12.96 -26.34 -53.59
CA GLU A 230 14.10 -26.60 -52.68
C GLU A 230 13.86 -26.03 -51.27
N GLU A 231 14.50 -26.69 -50.30
CA GLU A 231 14.51 -26.40 -48.87
C GLU A 231 14.84 -24.93 -48.55
N SER A 232 13.92 -24.24 -47.89
CA SER A 232 14.28 -23.08 -47.07
C SER A 232 13.43 -23.04 -45.80
N VAL A 233 14.13 -22.93 -44.67
CA VAL A 233 13.60 -22.90 -43.31
C VAL A 233 12.78 -21.62 -43.13
N SER A 234 11.45 -21.72 -43.14
CA SER A 234 10.57 -20.61 -42.74
C SER A 234 10.43 -20.57 -41.22
N GLN A 235 10.89 -19.48 -40.58
CA GLN A 235 10.63 -19.20 -39.16
C GLN A 235 9.11 -19.01 -38.94
N PRO A 236 8.51 -19.61 -37.90
CA PRO A 236 7.10 -19.38 -37.59
C PRO A 236 6.91 -17.98 -37.01
N VAL A 237 6.04 -17.18 -37.63
CA VAL A 237 5.57 -15.90 -37.09
C VAL A 237 4.24 -16.15 -36.39
N PHE A 238 4.17 -15.90 -35.08
CA PHE A 238 2.94 -16.01 -34.29
C PHE A 238 2.31 -14.64 -34.08
N ALA A 239 1.05 -14.48 -34.46
CA ALA A 239 0.29 -13.25 -34.26
C ALA A 239 -0.64 -13.38 -33.06
N PHE A 240 -0.44 -12.52 -32.05
CA PHE A 240 -1.35 -12.37 -30.91
C PHE A 240 -2.26 -11.18 -31.19
N THR A 241 -3.54 -11.43 -31.46
CA THR A 241 -4.50 -10.35 -31.71
C THR A 241 -5.77 -10.54 -30.87
N PRO A 242 -6.19 -9.53 -30.09
CA PRO A 242 -7.61 -9.28 -29.91
C PRO A 242 -8.17 -8.99 -31.31
N LYS A 243 -9.35 -9.52 -31.65
CA LYS A 243 -9.88 -9.44 -33.02
C LYS A 243 -9.82 -7.98 -33.55
N LYS A 244 -8.92 -7.77 -34.52
CA LYS A 244 -8.69 -6.64 -35.47
C LYS A 244 -7.63 -5.58 -35.10
N MET A 245 -6.46 -5.67 -35.74
CA MET A 245 -5.99 -4.67 -36.72
C MET A 245 -4.82 -5.19 -37.57
N HIS A 246 -4.98 -5.17 -38.89
CA HIS A 246 -3.89 -5.11 -39.86
C HIS A 246 -4.28 -4.06 -40.91
N TYR A 247 -3.45 -3.03 -41.07
CA TYR A 247 -3.31 -2.32 -42.34
C TYR A 247 -1.85 -1.89 -42.50
N TRP A 248 -1.19 -2.46 -43.51
CA TRP A 248 -0.01 -1.89 -44.15
C TRP A 248 -0.46 -1.29 -45.49
N LYS A 249 0.13 -0.17 -45.90
CA LYS A 249 -0.15 0.56 -47.14
C LYS A 249 1.00 0.38 -48.13
N GLN A 250 0.62 0.29 -49.42
CA GLN A 250 1.32 0.64 -50.67
C GLN A 250 1.96 -0.45 -51.56
N ALA A 251 1.81 -0.20 -52.88
CA ALA A 251 2.09 -0.97 -54.10
C ALA A 251 1.06 -2.10 -54.39
N GLU A 252 0.47 -2.30 -55.56
CA GLU A 252 0.73 -1.78 -56.91
C GLU A 252 -0.52 -2.01 -57.81
N SER A 253 -0.46 -1.43 -58.99
CA SER A 253 -1.45 -1.31 -60.07
C SER A 253 -2.02 -2.61 -60.67
N GLY A 254 -3.31 -2.56 -61.04
CA GLY A 254 -3.87 -3.15 -62.26
C GLY A 254 -4.34 -4.60 -62.19
N PHE A 255 -5.66 -4.83 -62.17
CA PHE A 255 -6.33 -5.64 -63.19
C PHE A 255 -7.86 -5.53 -63.12
N GLU A 256 -8.45 -5.48 -64.29
CA GLU A 256 -9.87 -5.37 -64.61
C GLU A 256 -10.69 -6.66 -64.37
N ARG A 257 -12.01 -6.46 -64.23
CA ARG A 257 -13.15 -7.34 -64.58
C ARG A 257 -13.45 -8.58 -63.71
N GLY A 258 -14.70 -8.65 -63.26
CA GLY A 258 -15.36 -9.92 -62.93
C GLY A 258 -16.61 -9.77 -62.08
N ARG A 259 -17.77 -9.72 -62.73
CA ARG A 259 -19.12 -9.74 -62.13
C ARG A 259 -19.28 -10.99 -61.25
N TYR A 260 -20.02 -10.90 -60.13
CA TYR A 260 -21.22 -11.72 -59.86
C TYR A 260 -21.96 -11.15 -58.64
N SER A 261 -23.20 -10.73 -58.88
CA SER A 261 -24.27 -10.52 -57.89
C SER A 261 -24.56 -11.84 -57.18
N THR A 262 -25.09 -11.92 -55.95
CA THR A 262 -26.35 -11.34 -55.45
C THR A 262 -26.51 -11.78 -53.96
N VAL A 263 -27.32 -11.03 -53.19
CA VAL A 263 -28.19 -11.48 -52.06
C VAL A 263 -27.92 -10.87 -50.65
N ILE A 264 -28.89 -10.02 -50.27
CA ILE A 264 -29.40 -9.56 -48.95
C ILE A 264 -28.81 -8.29 -48.29
N PRO A 265 -29.62 -7.21 -48.16
CA PRO A 265 -29.30 -5.96 -47.47
C PRO A 265 -29.84 -5.97 -46.03
N ALA A 266 -28.93 -5.84 -45.06
CA ALA A 266 -29.18 -5.27 -43.75
C ALA A 266 -27.80 -4.96 -43.14
N ILE A 267 -27.70 -3.88 -42.36
CA ILE A 267 -26.45 -3.33 -41.79
C ILE A 267 -25.74 -2.33 -42.73
N THR A 268 -26.47 -1.30 -43.13
CA THR A 268 -25.89 -0.02 -43.57
C THR A 268 -26.43 1.10 -42.68
N SER A 269 -26.10 1.07 -41.39
CA SER A 269 -26.33 2.25 -40.52
C SER A 269 -25.44 2.39 -39.29
N VAL A 270 -24.51 1.46 -38.97
CA VAL A 270 -23.66 1.64 -37.77
C VAL A 270 -22.25 1.11 -38.03
N LEU A 271 -21.42 1.87 -38.75
CA LEU A 271 -19.97 1.59 -38.86
C LEU A 271 -19.18 2.89 -39.09
N LEU A 272 -19.52 3.91 -38.30
CA LEU A 272 -18.66 5.06 -38.02
C LEU A 272 -18.53 5.19 -36.49
N ALA A 273 -17.60 4.44 -35.91
CA ALA A 273 -17.01 4.63 -34.58
C ALA A 273 -15.99 3.49 -34.35
N GLN A 274 -14.79 3.64 -33.78
CA GLN A 274 -13.88 4.73 -33.43
C GLN A 274 -12.54 4.00 -33.16
N VAL A 275 -11.40 4.61 -33.52
CA VAL A 275 -10.01 4.13 -33.24
C VAL A 275 -9.75 4.22 -31.71
N PRO A 276 -8.89 3.39 -31.06
CA PRO A 276 -8.62 3.53 -29.63
C PRO A 276 -7.95 4.87 -29.37
N THR A 277 -8.66 5.77 -28.70
CA THR A 277 -8.15 7.06 -28.25
C THR A 277 -7.23 6.83 -27.04
N ALA A 278 -6.18 7.64 -26.89
CA ALA A 278 -5.42 7.75 -25.64
C ALA A 278 -6.38 7.94 -24.46
N MET A 279 -6.02 7.45 -23.25
CA MET A 279 -6.85 7.68 -22.07
C MET A 279 -7.01 9.19 -21.86
N PRO A 280 -8.22 9.67 -21.60
CA PRO A 280 -8.45 11.09 -21.39
C PRO A 280 -7.69 11.56 -20.15
N THR A 281 -7.11 12.76 -20.22
CA THR A 281 -6.36 13.34 -19.10
C THR A 281 -7.23 14.31 -18.29
N VAL A 282 -6.92 14.42 -17.00
CA VAL A 282 -7.40 15.49 -16.13
C VAL A 282 -6.22 16.18 -15.48
N HIS A 283 -6.29 17.50 -15.39
CA HIS A 283 -5.24 18.28 -14.76
C HIS A 283 -5.46 18.33 -13.25
N LEU A 284 -4.44 17.95 -12.49
CA LEU A 284 -4.43 17.96 -11.04
C LEU A 284 -3.37 18.94 -10.57
N LEU A 285 -3.73 19.83 -9.65
CA LEU A 285 -2.79 20.78 -9.09
C LEU A 285 -1.76 20.08 -8.19
N ASP A 286 -0.46 20.24 -8.51
CA ASP A 286 0.66 19.76 -7.69
C ASP A 286 0.92 20.71 -6.52
N TYR A 287 -0.13 21.00 -5.74
CA TYR A 287 -0.01 21.76 -4.53
C TYR A 287 0.25 20.80 -3.37
N VAL A 288 1.50 20.74 -2.92
CA VAL A 288 1.96 19.75 -1.93
C VAL A 288 1.32 20.02 -0.56
N ALA A 289 0.21 19.36 -0.26
CA ALA A 289 -0.28 19.12 1.10
C ALA A 289 -1.07 17.82 1.18
N GLY A 290 -0.50 16.79 1.81
CA GLY A 290 -1.21 15.57 2.22
C GLY A 290 -1.19 14.40 1.22
N ASN A 291 -2.21 13.56 1.28
CA ASN A 291 -2.34 12.30 0.53
C ASN A 291 -2.95 12.49 -0.87
N ILE A 292 -2.18 13.05 -1.79
CA ILE A 292 -2.63 13.21 -3.19
C ILE A 292 -2.67 11.87 -3.93
N ARG A 293 -1.89 10.88 -3.47
CA ARG A 293 -1.77 9.56 -4.11
C ARG A 293 -3.11 8.85 -4.23
N SER A 294 -3.94 8.90 -3.19
CA SER A 294 -5.25 8.24 -3.21
C SER A 294 -6.18 8.83 -4.29
N LEU A 295 -6.12 10.15 -4.50
CA LEU A 295 -6.88 10.81 -5.55
C LEU A 295 -6.37 10.42 -6.94
N VAL A 296 -5.06 10.37 -7.15
CA VAL A 296 -4.46 9.88 -8.40
C VAL A 296 -4.90 8.45 -8.70
N ASN A 297 -4.83 7.56 -7.70
CA ASN A 297 -5.27 6.18 -7.85
C ASN A 297 -6.77 6.08 -8.15
N ALA A 298 -7.60 6.93 -7.53
CA ALA A 298 -9.03 6.98 -7.80
C ALA A 298 -9.35 7.45 -9.23
N ILE A 299 -8.64 8.47 -9.73
CA ILE A 299 -8.75 8.97 -11.11
C ILE A 299 -8.35 7.87 -12.11
N ASN A 300 -7.23 7.19 -11.86
CA ASN A 300 -6.77 6.07 -12.68
C ASN A 300 -7.78 4.92 -12.68
N GLN A 301 -8.36 4.61 -11.51
CA GLN A 301 -9.35 3.54 -11.36
C GLN A 301 -10.64 3.80 -12.15
N VAL A 302 -11.01 5.05 -12.38
CA VAL A 302 -12.20 5.42 -13.17
C VAL A 302 -11.89 5.66 -14.66
N GLY A 303 -10.66 5.41 -15.10
CA GLY A 303 -10.27 5.38 -16.52
C GLY A 303 -9.72 6.69 -17.09
N TYR A 304 -9.15 7.55 -16.24
CA TYR A 304 -8.49 8.80 -16.63
C TYR A 304 -7.04 8.80 -16.16
N ASP A 305 -6.17 9.51 -16.88
CA ASP A 305 -4.80 9.77 -16.43
C ASP A 305 -4.67 11.18 -15.83
N VAL A 306 -3.70 11.35 -14.92
CA VAL A 306 -3.40 12.65 -14.31
C VAL A 306 -2.28 13.37 -15.05
N GLU A 307 -2.55 14.61 -15.42
CA GLU A 307 -1.55 15.57 -15.87
C GLU A 307 -1.31 16.62 -14.77
N TRP A 308 -0.06 16.84 -14.40
CA TRP A 308 0.27 17.69 -13.25
C TRP A 308 0.36 19.16 -13.66
N VAL A 309 -0.35 20.02 -12.94
CA VAL A 309 -0.17 21.48 -13.01
C VAL A 309 0.90 21.85 -11.99
N LYS A 310 2.11 22.17 -12.48
CA LYS A 310 3.29 22.49 -11.64
C LYS A 310 3.57 23.98 -11.59
N SER A 311 3.10 24.73 -12.58
CA SER A 311 3.18 26.18 -12.59
C SER A 311 1.83 26.81 -12.98
N PRO A 312 1.59 28.09 -12.61
CA PRO A 312 0.39 28.84 -12.99
C PRO A 312 0.06 28.78 -14.49
N GLU A 313 1.09 28.74 -15.34
CA GLU A 313 0.95 28.71 -16.79
C GLU A 313 0.35 27.41 -17.32
N ASP A 314 0.48 26.30 -16.56
CA ASP A 314 -0.06 25.00 -16.94
C ASP A 314 -1.60 24.97 -16.84
N VAL A 315 -2.19 25.81 -15.98
CA VAL A 315 -3.65 25.85 -15.75
C VAL A 315 -4.43 26.12 -17.03
N LYS A 316 -3.89 26.96 -17.93
CA LYS A 316 -4.57 27.28 -19.19
C LYS A 316 -4.75 26.07 -20.12
N ASN A 317 -3.85 25.08 -20.00
CA ASN A 317 -3.86 23.84 -20.79
C ASN A 317 -4.88 22.83 -20.25
N ALA A 318 -5.37 23.03 -19.02
CA ALA A 318 -6.35 22.15 -18.42
C ALA A 318 -7.69 22.22 -19.18
N ASP A 319 -8.16 21.09 -19.70
CA ASP A 319 -9.54 20.92 -20.14
C ASP A 319 -10.48 20.64 -18.98
N LYS A 320 -9.97 19.96 -17.94
CA LYS A 320 -10.63 19.67 -16.68
C LYS A 320 -9.62 19.87 -15.58
N LEU A 321 -9.98 20.62 -14.54
CA LEU A 321 -9.09 20.93 -13.43
C LEU A 321 -9.67 20.39 -12.13
N ILE A 322 -8.87 19.66 -11.37
CA ILE A 322 -9.17 19.27 -10.00
C ILE A 322 -8.25 20.05 -9.06
N LEU A 323 -8.86 20.76 -8.12
CA LEU A 323 -8.18 21.38 -6.98
C LEU A 323 -8.41 20.50 -5.74
N PRO A 324 -7.46 19.61 -5.40
CA PRO A 324 -7.49 18.92 -4.12
C PRO A 324 -7.09 19.90 -3.02
N GLY A 325 -7.51 19.61 -1.79
CA GLY A 325 -7.01 20.34 -0.64
C GLY A 325 -7.22 19.60 0.66
N VAL A 326 -6.12 19.37 1.38
CA VAL A 326 -6.10 18.79 2.73
C VAL A 326 -5.39 19.78 3.65
N GLY A 327 -5.87 19.90 4.89
CA GLY A 327 -5.21 20.67 5.93
C GLY A 327 -5.84 22.04 6.19
N HIS A 328 -5.03 22.97 6.70
CA HIS A 328 -5.48 24.28 7.17
C HIS A 328 -5.77 25.23 5.99
N PHE A 329 -6.97 25.81 5.95
CA PHE A 329 -7.44 26.73 4.90
C PHE A 329 -6.43 27.84 4.61
N GLY A 330 -6.00 28.56 5.65
CA GLY A 330 -5.06 29.68 5.50
C GLY A 330 -3.71 29.25 4.93
N HIS A 331 -3.22 28.05 5.29
CA HIS A 331 -1.96 27.52 4.76
C HIS A 331 -2.10 27.19 3.27
N CYS A 332 -3.18 26.51 2.91
CA CYS A 332 -3.51 26.14 1.54
C CYS A 332 -3.58 27.37 0.63
N LEU A 333 -4.46 28.32 0.97
CA LEU A 333 -4.73 29.49 0.14
C LEU A 333 -3.53 30.44 0.07
N SER A 334 -2.79 30.62 1.17
CA SER A 334 -1.56 31.44 1.17
C SER A 334 -0.50 30.89 0.23
N GLN A 335 -0.37 29.57 0.12
CA GLN A 335 0.61 28.97 -0.77
C GLN A 335 0.14 28.98 -2.23
N LEU A 336 -1.16 28.80 -2.48
CA LEU A 336 -1.74 29.00 -3.82
C LEU A 336 -1.54 30.45 -4.30
N GLU A 337 -1.70 31.42 -3.40
CA GLU A 337 -1.44 32.83 -3.68
C GLU A 337 0.04 33.09 -3.97
N LYS A 338 0.94 32.65 -3.09
CA LYS A 338 2.40 32.79 -3.29
C LYS A 338 2.88 32.09 -4.55
N GLY A 339 2.27 30.96 -4.90
CA GLY A 339 2.54 30.22 -6.12
C GLY A 339 1.92 30.85 -7.37
N GLY A 340 1.08 31.87 -7.25
CA GLY A 340 0.43 32.55 -8.39
C GLY A 340 -0.73 31.80 -9.02
N PHE A 341 -1.31 30.80 -8.33
CA PHE A 341 -2.35 29.92 -8.89
C PHE A 341 -3.78 30.48 -8.83
N LEU A 342 -4.06 31.39 -7.89
CA LEU A 342 -5.44 31.87 -7.65
C LEU A 342 -6.08 32.47 -8.90
N GLU A 343 -5.38 33.36 -9.60
CA GLU A 343 -5.92 34.04 -10.78
C GLU A 343 -6.10 33.11 -11.99
N PRO A 344 -5.12 32.24 -12.36
CA PRO A 344 -5.34 31.22 -13.38
C PRO A 344 -6.53 30.29 -13.08
N ILE A 345 -6.74 29.91 -11.82
CA ILE A 345 -7.90 29.10 -11.43
C ILE A 345 -9.20 29.86 -11.66
N ARG A 346 -9.28 31.15 -11.29
CA ARG A 346 -10.46 31.99 -11.59
C ARG A 346 -10.73 32.06 -13.09
N GLN A 347 -9.69 32.25 -13.90
CA GLN A 347 -9.82 32.32 -15.36
C GLN A 347 -10.30 31.00 -15.96
N HIS A 348 -9.82 29.85 -15.46
CA HIS A 348 -10.30 28.52 -15.86
C HIS A 348 -11.80 28.36 -15.58
N ILE A 349 -12.24 28.75 -14.39
CA ILE A 349 -13.66 28.72 -14.00
C ILE A 349 -14.50 29.66 -14.88
N GLN A 350 -14.05 30.90 -15.09
CA GLN A 350 -14.75 31.90 -15.92
C GLN A 350 -14.84 31.50 -17.40
N ALA A 351 -13.86 30.73 -17.89
CA ALA A 351 -13.88 30.19 -19.24
C ALA A 351 -14.92 29.06 -19.43
N GLY A 352 -15.65 28.66 -18.39
CA GLY A 352 -16.65 27.60 -18.46
C GLY A 352 -16.06 26.19 -18.51
N LYS A 353 -14.77 26.03 -18.22
CA LYS A 353 -14.08 24.72 -18.23
C LYS A 353 -14.36 23.94 -16.93
N PRO A 354 -14.61 22.62 -16.97
CA PRO A 354 -14.89 21.84 -15.78
C PRO A 354 -13.86 22.02 -14.66
N PHE A 355 -14.36 22.30 -13.46
CA PHE A 355 -13.59 22.48 -12.24
C PHE A 355 -14.19 21.65 -11.10
N MET A 356 -13.36 20.89 -10.41
CA MET A 356 -13.74 20.15 -9.19
C MET A 356 -12.89 20.59 -8.00
N GLY A 357 -13.54 21.09 -6.95
CA GLY A 357 -12.90 21.37 -5.66
C GLY A 357 -13.18 20.26 -4.63
N ILE A 358 -12.15 19.72 -3.98
CA ILE A 358 -12.29 18.67 -2.96
C ILE A 358 -11.82 19.19 -1.61
N CYS A 359 -12.67 19.07 -0.58
CA CYS A 359 -12.41 19.51 0.79
C CYS A 359 -11.98 20.99 0.84
N VAL A 360 -10.71 21.31 1.10
CA VAL A 360 -10.23 22.70 1.07
C VAL A 360 -10.36 23.29 -0.35
N GLY A 361 -10.34 22.48 -1.40
CA GLY A 361 -10.63 22.91 -2.76
C GLY A 361 -12.08 23.38 -2.97
N LEU A 362 -13.07 22.80 -2.26
CA LEU A 362 -14.42 23.34 -2.21
C LEU A 362 -14.43 24.64 -1.38
N GLN A 363 -13.78 24.63 -0.21
CA GLN A 363 -13.73 25.80 0.68
C GLN A 363 -13.07 27.01 0.00
N ALA A 364 -12.09 26.79 -0.87
CA ALA A 364 -11.44 27.81 -1.66
C ALA A 364 -12.41 28.58 -2.58
N LEU A 365 -13.56 28.01 -2.95
CA LEU A 365 -14.59 28.72 -3.73
C LEU A 365 -15.32 29.81 -2.92
N PHE A 366 -15.30 29.72 -1.59
CA PHE A 366 -15.96 30.66 -0.69
C PHE A 366 -15.13 31.94 -0.51
N GLN A 367 -15.71 32.92 0.18
CA GLN A 367 -15.05 34.21 0.44
C GLN A 367 -13.87 34.08 1.40
N GLY A 368 -13.95 33.13 2.34
CA GLY A 368 -12.93 32.87 3.36
C GLY A 368 -13.40 31.84 4.38
N SER A 369 -12.58 31.57 5.39
CA SER A 369 -12.86 30.64 6.47
C SER A 369 -12.70 31.33 7.84
N GLU A 370 -13.40 30.85 8.86
CA GLU A 370 -13.13 31.18 10.27
C GLU A 370 -11.86 30.48 10.80
N GLU A 371 -11.35 29.47 10.09
CA GLU A 371 -10.07 28.83 10.41
C GLU A 371 -8.89 29.82 10.28
N ASP A 372 -8.96 30.71 9.30
CA ASP A 372 -8.02 31.81 9.12
C ASP A 372 -8.76 33.03 8.55
N ASN A 373 -9.06 34.01 9.42
CA ASN A 373 -9.90 35.15 9.05
C ASN A 373 -9.22 36.11 8.06
N ASP A 374 -7.88 36.13 8.05
CA ASP A 374 -7.06 37.09 7.31
C ASP A 374 -6.80 36.64 5.87
N VAL A 375 -6.95 35.34 5.59
CA VAL A 375 -6.71 34.77 4.25
C VAL A 375 -8.03 34.69 3.45
N PRO A 376 -8.13 35.36 2.29
CA PRO A 376 -9.32 35.27 1.44
C PRO A 376 -9.33 33.98 0.60
N GLY A 377 -10.52 33.50 0.26
CA GLY A 377 -10.71 32.50 -0.78
C GLY A 377 -10.81 33.11 -2.19
N LEU A 378 -11.24 32.31 -3.17
CA LEU A 378 -11.46 32.76 -4.55
C LEU A 378 -12.63 33.74 -4.66
N GLY A 379 -13.59 33.69 -3.71
CA GLY A 379 -14.73 34.60 -3.65
C GLY A 379 -15.82 34.33 -4.69
N VAL A 380 -15.91 33.09 -5.19
CA VAL A 380 -16.97 32.67 -6.13
C VAL A 380 -18.33 32.57 -5.43
N ILE A 381 -18.32 32.23 -4.14
CA ILE A 381 -19.49 32.15 -3.28
C ILE A 381 -19.33 33.17 -2.15
N PRO A 382 -20.23 34.17 -2.02
CA PRO A 382 -20.14 35.26 -1.04
C PRO A 382 -20.61 34.81 0.36
N MET A 383 -20.10 33.67 0.81
CA MET A 383 -20.32 33.09 2.14
C MET A 383 -18.96 32.72 2.73
N ARG A 384 -18.90 32.54 4.06
CA ARG A 384 -17.70 32.06 4.76
C ARG A 384 -17.91 30.66 5.32
N ILE A 385 -16.83 29.90 5.38
CA ILE A 385 -16.77 28.61 6.09
C ILE A 385 -16.72 28.90 7.59
N GLN A 386 -17.51 28.19 8.38
CA GLN A 386 -17.64 28.36 9.83
C GLN A 386 -17.14 27.12 10.58
N LYS A 387 -16.66 27.29 11.82
CA LYS A 387 -16.33 26.17 12.69
C LYS A 387 -17.62 25.50 13.19
N PHE A 388 -17.67 24.17 13.23
CA PHE A 388 -18.76 23.48 13.92
C PHE A 388 -18.80 23.81 15.41
N ASP A 389 -20.01 23.86 15.97
CA ASP A 389 -20.23 23.94 17.41
C ASP A 389 -19.85 22.60 18.09
N ASP A 390 -18.96 22.66 19.07
CA ASP A 390 -18.44 21.51 19.81
C ASP A 390 -19.15 21.29 21.17
N THR A 391 -20.29 21.95 21.39
CA THR A 391 -21.05 21.85 22.64
C THR A 391 -21.80 20.52 22.77
N SER A 392 -22.41 20.03 21.68
CA SER A 392 -23.26 18.83 21.68
C SER A 392 -22.66 17.62 20.96
N LYS A 393 -21.51 17.79 20.31
CA LYS A 393 -20.87 16.79 19.45
C LYS A 393 -19.37 17.00 19.39
N SER A 394 -18.66 15.98 18.94
CA SER A 394 -17.22 16.08 18.78
C SER A 394 -16.81 16.93 17.57
N VAL A 395 -15.67 17.60 17.64
CA VAL A 395 -15.10 18.36 16.51
C VAL A 395 -13.60 18.10 16.48
N PRO A 396 -12.99 17.65 15.37
CA PRO A 396 -13.53 17.57 13.99
C PRO A 396 -14.64 16.54 13.75
N HIS A 397 -15.47 16.80 12.73
CA HIS A 397 -16.38 15.82 12.14
C HIS A 397 -15.55 14.78 11.36
N ILE A 398 -15.42 13.57 11.92
CA ILE A 398 -14.67 12.45 11.32
C ILE A 398 -15.59 11.23 11.15
N GLY A 399 -15.97 10.95 9.91
CA GLY A 399 -16.66 9.71 9.56
C GLY A 399 -17.52 9.84 8.32
N TRP A 400 -18.53 8.97 8.21
CA TRP A 400 -19.31 8.80 6.99
C TRP A 400 -20.70 9.41 7.14
N ASN A 401 -21.00 10.41 6.31
CA ASN A 401 -22.26 11.14 6.34
C ASN A 401 -22.89 11.17 4.94
N SER A 402 -24.10 11.67 4.84
CA SER A 402 -24.85 11.72 3.59
C SER A 402 -24.39 12.88 2.70
N ALA A 403 -24.88 12.93 1.46
CA ALA A 403 -24.89 14.13 0.62
C ALA A 403 -26.23 14.15 -0.12
N ILE A 404 -27.26 14.69 0.54
CA ILE A 404 -28.66 14.60 0.12
C ILE A 404 -29.04 15.87 -0.63
N ASN A 405 -29.49 15.73 -1.88
CA ASN A 405 -30.02 16.86 -2.63
C ASN A 405 -31.42 17.23 -2.14
N THR A 406 -31.60 18.47 -1.68
CA THR A 406 -32.93 19.03 -1.37
C THR A 406 -33.43 19.79 -2.59
N GLY A 407 -34.17 19.12 -3.48
CA GLY A 407 -34.99 19.85 -4.47
C GLY A 407 -36.03 20.69 -3.73
N SER A 408 -36.15 21.98 -4.06
CA SER A 408 -36.99 23.01 -3.42
C SER A 408 -38.46 22.63 -3.16
N ASP A 409 -38.96 21.56 -3.77
CA ASP A 409 -40.37 21.15 -3.75
C ASP A 409 -40.53 19.66 -3.38
N GLY A 410 -39.44 18.93 -3.09
CA GLY A 410 -39.47 17.49 -2.85
C GLY A 410 -39.88 16.61 -4.06
N THR A 411 -40.17 17.23 -5.21
CA THR A 411 -40.71 16.59 -6.43
C THR A 411 -39.65 16.29 -7.49
N LYS A 412 -38.48 16.94 -7.45
CA LYS A 412 -37.37 16.65 -8.38
C LYS A 412 -36.55 15.47 -7.87
N HIS A 413 -36.72 14.32 -8.52
CA HIS A 413 -35.91 13.12 -8.33
C HIS A 413 -34.58 13.22 -9.09
N GLU A 414 -33.86 14.33 -8.96
CA GLU A 414 -32.59 14.54 -9.65
C GLU A 414 -31.45 14.66 -8.64
N SER A 415 -30.33 14.03 -8.97
CA SER A 415 -29.06 14.17 -8.25
C SER A 415 -27.99 14.64 -9.21
N PHE A 416 -26.90 15.19 -8.70
CA PHE A 416 -25.79 15.65 -9.52
C PHE A 416 -24.53 14.85 -9.27
N TYR A 417 -23.69 14.74 -10.30
CA TYR A 417 -22.37 14.08 -10.27
C TYR A 417 -22.34 12.76 -9.51
N GLY A 418 -23.25 11.84 -9.83
CA GLY A 418 -23.24 10.48 -9.29
C GLY A 418 -23.67 10.34 -7.82
N LEU A 419 -24.03 11.44 -7.14
CA LEU A 419 -24.44 11.39 -5.74
C LEU A 419 -25.76 10.61 -5.57
N ARG A 420 -25.86 9.86 -4.49
CA ARG A 420 -27.05 9.08 -4.10
C ARG A 420 -27.44 9.35 -2.64
N PRO A 421 -28.73 9.51 -2.32
CA PRO A 421 -29.20 9.72 -0.94
C PRO A 421 -28.88 8.56 0.01
N THR A 422 -28.85 7.34 -0.51
CA THR A 422 -28.57 6.11 0.26
C THR A 422 -27.08 5.87 0.51
N SER A 423 -26.21 6.55 -0.26
CA SER A 423 -24.76 6.40 -0.14
C SER A 423 -24.21 7.27 0.98
N LYS A 424 -23.08 6.85 1.54
CA LYS A 424 -22.34 7.61 2.55
C LYS A 424 -20.97 8.00 1.99
N TYR A 425 -20.53 9.20 2.35
CA TYR A 425 -19.27 9.79 1.92
C TYR A 425 -18.44 10.16 3.14
N TYR A 426 -17.12 10.10 3.01
CA TYR A 426 -16.19 10.33 4.11
C TYR A 426 -15.86 11.82 4.29
N TYR A 427 -16.23 12.35 5.44
CA TYR A 427 -15.97 13.73 5.88
C TYR A 427 -14.93 13.72 7.00
N VAL A 428 -14.00 14.67 6.95
CA VAL A 428 -12.89 14.80 7.90
C VAL A 428 -12.47 16.27 8.07
N HIS A 429 -13.27 17.05 8.80
CA HIS A 429 -13.13 18.52 8.87
C HIS A 429 -13.69 19.12 10.16
N SER A 430 -13.11 20.24 10.62
CA SER A 430 -13.65 21.05 11.73
C SER A 430 -14.53 22.21 11.26
N TYR A 431 -14.39 22.59 9.99
CA TYR A 431 -14.97 23.79 9.40
C TYR A 431 -15.83 23.41 8.19
N ALA A 432 -17.02 23.98 8.07
CA ALA A 432 -17.98 23.68 7.01
C ALA A 432 -18.73 24.94 6.58
N ALA A 433 -19.25 24.95 5.35
CA ALA A 433 -20.18 25.99 4.95
C ALA A 433 -21.59 25.66 5.50
N PRO A 434 -22.19 26.54 6.32
CA PRO A 434 -23.55 26.33 6.81
C PRO A 434 -24.52 26.34 5.65
N TYR A 435 -25.57 25.51 5.73
CA TYR A 435 -26.61 25.49 4.71
C TYR A 435 -27.82 26.34 5.14
N ASN A 436 -28.18 27.29 4.27
CA ASN A 436 -29.38 28.12 4.42
C ASN A 436 -30.32 27.83 3.24
N PRO A 437 -31.46 27.16 3.46
CA PRO A 437 -32.37 26.75 2.38
C PRO A 437 -32.78 27.92 1.49
N GLY A 438 -32.64 27.75 0.17
CA GLY A 438 -33.08 28.70 -0.84
C GLY A 438 -32.08 29.83 -1.15
N VAL A 439 -31.05 30.03 -0.33
CA VAL A 439 -30.07 31.12 -0.56
C VAL A 439 -29.21 30.80 -1.78
N LEU A 440 -28.53 29.65 -1.79
CA LEU A 440 -27.66 29.27 -2.90
C LEU A 440 -28.46 28.84 -4.13
N GLU A 441 -29.60 28.21 -3.93
CA GLU A 441 -30.50 27.78 -5.00
C GLU A 441 -31.06 28.98 -5.78
N SER A 442 -31.37 30.09 -5.10
CA SER A 442 -31.79 31.34 -5.75
C SER A 442 -30.72 31.91 -6.69
N ASP A 443 -29.46 31.59 -6.42
CA ASP A 443 -28.27 32.00 -7.17
C ASP A 443 -27.80 30.93 -8.19
N GLY A 444 -28.67 29.94 -8.45
CA GLY A 444 -28.50 28.91 -9.47
C GLY A 444 -27.66 27.71 -9.05
N TRP A 445 -27.33 27.56 -7.76
CA TRP A 445 -26.60 26.39 -7.26
C TRP A 445 -27.52 25.20 -7.02
N SER A 446 -27.04 24.01 -7.35
CA SER A 446 -27.55 22.76 -6.81
C SER A 446 -26.75 22.41 -5.56
N VAL A 447 -27.42 22.07 -4.46
CA VAL A 447 -26.80 21.81 -3.16
C VAL A 447 -27.16 20.40 -2.68
N ALA A 448 -26.17 19.66 -2.23
CA ALA A 448 -26.35 18.41 -1.51
C ALA A 448 -25.87 18.61 -0.07
N THR A 449 -26.74 18.34 0.90
CA THR A 449 -26.53 18.64 2.31
C THR A 449 -26.21 17.41 3.13
N ALA A 450 -25.62 17.65 4.29
CA ALA A 450 -25.39 16.66 5.33
C ALA A 450 -25.72 17.29 6.68
N THR A 451 -26.04 16.47 7.67
CA THR A 451 -26.35 16.95 9.03
C THR A 451 -25.34 16.37 10.02
N TYR A 452 -24.76 17.23 10.86
CA TYR A 452 -23.87 16.83 11.93
C TYR A 452 -24.33 17.42 13.27
N GLY A 453 -24.86 16.56 14.14
CA GLY A 453 -25.65 16.99 15.30
C GLY A 453 -26.88 17.78 14.84
N GLU A 454 -27.01 19.02 15.29
CA GLU A 454 -28.11 19.93 14.92
C GLU A 454 -27.77 20.83 13.73
N GLU A 455 -26.53 20.80 13.24
CA GLU A 455 -26.07 21.68 12.17
C GLU A 455 -26.22 21.00 10.80
N GLU A 456 -26.95 21.63 9.88
CA GLU A 456 -26.99 21.26 8.47
C GLU A 456 -25.96 22.07 7.69
N PHE A 457 -25.16 21.38 6.87
CA PHE A 457 -24.06 21.98 6.15
C PHE A 457 -24.00 21.47 4.71
N ILE A 458 -23.24 22.18 3.90
CA ILE A 458 -23.03 21.87 2.49
C ILE A 458 -22.07 20.68 2.36
N GLY A 459 -22.58 19.54 1.91
CA GLY A 459 -21.80 18.36 1.60
C GLY A 459 -21.18 18.39 0.19
N ALA A 460 -21.95 18.88 -0.79
CA ALA A 460 -21.47 19.16 -2.14
C ALA A 460 -22.32 20.23 -2.83
N ILE A 461 -21.77 20.88 -3.85
CA ILE A 461 -22.44 21.92 -4.66
C ILE A 461 -22.08 21.82 -6.13
N SER A 462 -22.98 22.30 -6.98
CA SER A 462 -22.76 22.40 -8.43
C SER A 462 -23.42 23.64 -9.03
N ARG A 463 -22.71 24.37 -9.89
CA ARG A 463 -23.25 25.46 -10.72
C ARG A 463 -22.45 25.60 -12.00
N GLY A 464 -23.11 25.49 -13.15
CA GLY A 464 -22.43 25.53 -14.45
C GLY A 464 -21.36 24.44 -14.56
N ASN A 465 -20.10 24.85 -14.73
CA ASN A 465 -18.91 24.01 -14.84
C ASN A 465 -18.23 23.67 -13.50
N ILE A 466 -18.78 24.14 -12.38
CA ILE A 466 -18.19 23.96 -11.04
C ILE A 466 -18.86 22.77 -10.36
N PHE A 467 -18.04 21.86 -9.84
CA PHE A 467 -18.42 20.88 -8.84
C PHE A 467 -17.55 21.08 -7.60
N GLY A 468 -18.13 20.99 -6.42
CA GLY A 468 -17.36 20.99 -5.18
C GLY A 468 -17.90 19.97 -4.20
N ALA A 469 -17.02 19.25 -3.52
CA ALA A 469 -17.36 18.28 -2.48
C ALA A 469 -16.59 18.60 -1.20
N GLN A 470 -17.29 18.71 -0.07
CA GLN A 470 -16.67 18.85 1.25
C GLN A 470 -16.09 17.51 1.73
N PHE A 471 -16.72 16.39 1.36
CA PHE A 471 -16.18 15.05 1.58
C PHE A 471 -15.03 14.73 0.62
N HIS A 472 -14.26 13.69 0.95
CA HIS A 472 -13.20 13.16 0.12
C HIS A 472 -13.71 11.99 -0.74
N PRO A 473 -14.03 12.19 -2.03
CA PRO A 473 -14.54 11.11 -2.88
C PRO A 473 -13.54 9.96 -3.04
N GLU A 474 -12.25 10.24 -3.10
CA GLU A 474 -11.17 9.24 -3.15
C GLU A 474 -11.06 8.40 -1.87
N LYS A 475 -11.72 8.82 -0.78
CA LYS A 475 -11.83 8.11 0.50
C LYS A 475 -13.23 7.62 0.82
N SER A 476 -14.17 7.79 -0.12
CA SER A 476 -15.59 7.43 0.06
C SER A 476 -15.93 6.08 -0.57
N GLY A 477 -14.94 5.22 -0.79
CA GLY A 477 -15.10 3.95 -1.49
C GLY A 477 -15.73 4.13 -2.87
N VAL A 478 -16.53 3.15 -3.27
CA VAL A 478 -17.20 3.14 -4.56
C VAL A 478 -18.16 4.32 -4.77
N ALA A 479 -18.80 4.82 -3.70
CA ALA A 479 -19.67 5.99 -3.80
C ALA A 479 -18.92 7.24 -4.25
N GLY A 480 -17.70 7.45 -3.76
CA GLY A 480 -16.88 8.56 -4.19
C GLY A 480 -16.18 8.35 -5.54
N LEU A 481 -15.78 7.13 -5.87
CA LEU A 481 -15.30 6.81 -7.23
C LEU A 481 -16.36 7.14 -8.29
N ARG A 482 -17.63 6.86 -8.00
CA ARG A 482 -18.75 7.24 -8.87
C ARG A 482 -18.86 8.75 -9.04
N ALA A 483 -18.67 9.53 -7.98
CA ALA A 483 -18.69 10.99 -8.06
C ALA A 483 -17.54 11.55 -8.91
N ILE A 484 -16.32 11.02 -8.76
CA ILE A 484 -15.16 11.38 -9.59
C ILE A 484 -15.44 11.03 -11.06
N ARG A 485 -15.92 9.81 -11.32
CA ARG A 485 -16.25 9.36 -12.68
C ARG A 485 -17.30 10.25 -13.33
N ALA A 486 -18.36 10.59 -12.62
CA ALA A 486 -19.43 11.44 -13.13
C ALA A 486 -18.90 12.84 -13.50
N PHE A 487 -18.05 13.44 -12.65
CA PHE A 487 -17.39 14.71 -12.96
C PHE A 487 -16.53 14.60 -14.22
N LEU A 488 -15.68 13.58 -14.31
CA LEU A 488 -14.74 13.40 -15.42
C LEU A 488 -15.45 13.11 -16.75
N ASN A 489 -16.57 12.39 -16.73
CA ASN A 489 -17.42 12.13 -17.89
C ASN A 489 -18.26 13.35 -18.31
N GLY A 490 -18.51 14.29 -17.40
CA GLY A 490 -19.48 15.37 -17.60
C GLY A 490 -20.93 14.95 -17.35
N ASP A 491 -21.15 13.87 -16.60
CA ASP A 491 -22.47 13.35 -16.20
C ASP A 491 -23.04 14.21 -15.05
N GLN A 492 -23.45 15.45 -15.39
CA GLN A 492 -23.78 16.45 -14.38
C GLN A 492 -25.04 16.13 -13.59
N PHE A 493 -26.12 15.69 -14.24
CA PHE A 493 -27.41 15.41 -13.60
C PHE A 493 -27.90 14.01 -13.97
N GLN A 494 -28.48 13.32 -12.99
CA GLN A 494 -29.07 11.99 -13.16
C GLN A 494 -30.43 11.90 -12.45
N SER A 495 -31.40 11.25 -13.07
CA SER A 495 -32.67 10.94 -12.42
C SER A 495 -32.51 9.74 -11.48
N LEU A 496 -33.06 9.84 -10.27
CA LEU A 496 -33.07 8.78 -9.26
C LEU A 496 -34.32 7.92 -9.38
N SER A 497 -34.19 6.60 -9.18
CA SER A 497 -35.34 5.70 -9.03
C SER A 497 -36.06 5.96 -7.71
N LYS A 498 -37.37 5.64 -7.63
CA LYS A 498 -38.18 5.83 -6.42
C LYS A 498 -37.61 5.11 -5.19
N ASP A 499 -37.00 3.94 -5.37
CA ASP A 499 -36.44 3.12 -4.28
C ASP A 499 -35.20 3.77 -3.62
N LEU A 500 -34.42 4.56 -4.37
CA LEU A 500 -33.27 5.30 -3.83
C LEU A 500 -33.67 6.54 -3.03
N VAL A 501 -34.93 6.96 -3.13
CA VAL A 501 -35.46 8.18 -2.52
C VAL A 501 -36.11 7.89 -1.16
N THR A 502 -36.49 6.64 -0.88
CA THR A 502 -37.12 6.24 0.38
C THR A 502 -36.12 5.90 1.50
N GLY A 503 -34.85 5.61 1.17
CA GLY A 503 -33.78 5.31 2.15
C GLY A 503 -33.03 6.54 2.68
N LYS A 504 -33.74 7.55 3.21
CA LYS A 504 -33.18 8.84 3.68
C LYS A 504 -32.69 8.83 5.14
N GLU A 505 -31.98 7.81 5.59
CA GLU A 505 -31.38 7.89 6.93
C GLU A 505 -30.17 8.83 6.90
N ASN A 506 -30.43 10.11 7.21
CA ASN A 506 -29.40 11.14 7.28
C ASN A 506 -28.58 11.02 8.58
N GLY A 507 -27.35 11.53 8.56
CA GLY A 507 -26.47 11.55 9.71
C GLY A 507 -25.24 10.66 9.59
N LEU A 508 -24.39 10.82 10.60
CA LEU A 508 -23.11 10.14 10.76
C LEU A 508 -23.32 8.67 11.11
N THR A 509 -22.67 7.77 10.37
CA THR A 509 -22.73 6.33 10.64
C THR A 509 -21.87 5.95 11.85
N ARG A 510 -22.19 4.84 12.51
CA ARG A 510 -21.28 4.16 13.44
C ARG A 510 -20.07 3.61 12.69
N ARG A 511 -18.92 4.25 12.88
CA ARG A 511 -17.67 3.93 12.16
C ARG A 511 -17.01 2.69 12.76
N VAL A 512 -16.78 1.68 11.92
CA VAL A 512 -16.11 0.43 12.27
C VAL A 512 -14.71 0.39 11.66
N ILE A 513 -13.69 0.42 12.51
CA ILE A 513 -12.28 0.48 12.12
C ILE A 513 -11.67 -0.92 12.19
N ALA A 514 -10.98 -1.34 11.14
CA ALA A 514 -10.18 -2.55 11.14
C ALA A 514 -8.71 -2.20 11.35
N CYS A 515 -8.07 -2.78 12.35
CA CYS A 515 -6.68 -2.52 12.68
C CYS A 515 -5.81 -3.74 12.36
N LEU A 516 -4.56 -3.52 11.92
CA LEU A 516 -3.56 -4.57 11.76
C LEU A 516 -2.18 -4.18 12.31
N ASP A 517 -1.57 -5.14 13.00
CA ASP A 517 -0.20 -5.08 13.47
C ASP A 517 0.78 -5.50 12.37
N VAL A 518 1.71 -4.61 12.00
CA VAL A 518 2.77 -4.92 11.02
C VAL A 518 4.11 -5.15 11.73
N ARG A 519 4.67 -6.35 11.58
CA ARG A 519 5.98 -6.75 12.12
C ARG A 519 6.90 -7.27 11.03
N THR A 520 8.18 -7.32 11.36
CA THR A 520 9.19 -8.08 10.63
C THR A 520 9.27 -9.48 11.23
N ASN A 521 9.14 -10.53 10.41
CA ASN A 521 9.37 -11.91 10.85
C ASN A 521 10.88 -12.21 10.93
N ASP A 522 11.23 -13.43 11.36
CA ASP A 522 12.62 -13.88 11.51
C ASP A 522 13.40 -13.90 10.17
N SER A 523 12.71 -13.88 9.03
CA SER A 523 13.28 -13.83 7.67
C SER A 523 13.43 -12.41 7.12
N GLY A 524 13.01 -11.37 7.86
CA GLY A 524 13.04 -9.98 7.40
C GLY A 524 11.80 -9.53 6.63
N ASP A 525 10.82 -10.40 6.41
CA ASP A 525 9.58 -10.07 5.70
C ASP A 525 8.58 -9.36 6.61
N LEU A 526 7.78 -8.47 6.01
CA LEU A 526 6.69 -7.80 6.69
C LEU A 526 5.45 -8.68 6.71
N VAL A 527 4.98 -8.98 7.91
CA VAL A 527 3.86 -9.87 8.15
C VAL A 527 2.85 -9.21 9.08
N VAL A 528 1.59 -9.59 8.90
CA VAL A 528 0.55 -9.29 9.89
C VAL A 528 0.65 -10.29 11.02
N THR A 529 0.73 -9.80 12.26
CA THR A 529 0.92 -10.65 13.44
C THR A 529 -0.17 -10.44 14.47
N LYS A 530 -0.24 -11.32 15.47
CA LYS A 530 -1.05 -11.13 16.67
C LYS A 530 -0.16 -10.63 17.80
N GLY A 531 -0.49 -9.53 18.47
CA GLY A 531 -0.15 -9.33 19.87
C GLY A 531 -1.32 -9.78 20.75
N ASP A 532 -1.14 -10.80 21.58
CA ASP A 532 -1.95 -10.94 22.80
C ASP A 532 -1.14 -10.30 23.92
N GLN A 533 -1.58 -9.19 24.51
CA GLN A 533 -0.80 -8.50 25.55
C GLN A 533 0.66 -8.25 25.12
N TYR A 534 0.86 -7.88 23.85
CA TYR A 534 2.18 -7.67 23.24
C TYR A 534 3.09 -8.92 23.10
N ASP A 535 2.59 -10.13 23.36
CA ASP A 535 3.26 -11.42 23.11
C ASP A 535 2.84 -11.98 21.73
N VAL A 536 3.82 -12.27 20.87
CA VAL A 536 3.61 -12.49 19.42
C VAL A 536 4.15 -13.82 18.89
N ARG A 537 4.74 -14.63 19.77
CA ARG A 537 5.34 -15.93 19.41
C ARG A 537 4.34 -17.07 19.60
N GLU A 538 4.48 -18.13 18.82
CA GLU A 538 3.74 -19.37 19.06
C GLU A 538 4.16 -20.00 20.39
N LYS A 539 3.17 -20.40 21.20
CA LYS A 539 3.39 -21.21 22.41
C LYS A 539 3.03 -22.66 22.08
N SER A 540 4.01 -23.41 21.59
CA SER A 540 3.92 -24.84 21.37
C SER A 540 4.99 -25.56 22.19
N GLY A 541 4.57 -26.25 23.26
CA GLY A 541 5.46 -27.06 24.10
C GLY A 541 6.37 -26.27 25.05
N ALA A 542 7.10 -27.00 25.91
CA ALA A 542 7.80 -26.50 27.10
C ALA A 542 9.02 -25.57 26.87
N ASP A 543 9.20 -25.01 25.68
CA ASP A 543 10.27 -24.07 25.37
C ASP A 543 9.71 -22.74 24.85
N ALA A 544 9.89 -21.68 25.64
CA ALA A 544 9.45 -20.32 25.34
C ALA A 544 10.32 -19.68 24.23
N GLY A 545 10.04 -20.01 22.96
CA GLY A 545 10.86 -19.52 21.84
C GLY A 545 10.27 -19.63 20.43
N GLY A 546 8.96 -19.82 20.25
CA GLY A 546 8.34 -20.05 18.93
C GLY A 546 8.49 -18.92 17.90
N SER A 547 8.23 -19.24 16.63
CA SER A 547 8.27 -18.31 15.49
C SER A 547 7.17 -17.23 15.58
N VAL A 548 7.40 -16.09 14.93
CA VAL A 548 6.40 -15.02 14.80
C VAL A 548 5.21 -15.51 13.96
N ARG A 549 3.98 -15.40 14.50
CA ARG A 549 2.76 -15.82 13.79
C ARG A 549 2.53 -14.97 12.54
N ASN A 550 2.41 -15.60 11.36
CA ASN A 550 2.14 -14.92 10.09
C ASN A 550 0.66 -15.12 9.69
N LEU A 551 -0.12 -14.03 9.71
CA LEU A 551 -1.54 -14.02 9.36
C LEU A 551 -1.79 -13.51 7.92
N GLY A 552 -0.73 -13.26 7.15
CA GLY A 552 -0.79 -12.77 5.78
C GLY A 552 0.04 -11.50 5.56
N LYS A 553 0.02 -11.02 4.30
CA LYS A 553 0.70 -9.78 3.92
C LYS A 553 -0.16 -8.56 4.27
N PRO A 554 0.43 -7.46 4.80
CA PRO A 554 -0.32 -6.27 5.21
C PRO A 554 -1.24 -5.68 4.13
N VAL A 555 -0.76 -5.61 2.88
CA VAL A 555 -1.51 -5.05 1.75
C VAL A 555 -2.75 -5.88 1.42
N ASP A 556 -2.60 -7.21 1.34
CA ASP A 556 -3.71 -8.12 1.02
C ASP A 556 -4.76 -8.11 2.14
N MET A 557 -4.32 -8.02 3.40
CA MET A 557 -5.22 -7.94 4.54
C MET A 557 -6.00 -6.62 4.58
N ALA A 558 -5.34 -5.50 4.32
CA ALA A 558 -6.00 -4.19 4.23
C ALA A 558 -7.05 -4.16 3.11
N LYS A 559 -6.72 -4.73 1.95
CA LYS A 559 -7.68 -4.89 0.85
C LYS A 559 -8.88 -5.76 1.26
N LYS A 560 -8.63 -6.88 1.92
CA LYS A 560 -9.69 -7.75 2.45
C LYS A 560 -10.61 -6.99 3.42
N TYR A 561 -10.07 -6.16 4.31
CA TYR A 561 -10.89 -5.35 5.22
C TYR A 561 -11.74 -4.32 4.49
N TYR A 562 -11.17 -3.64 3.51
CA TYR A 562 -11.92 -2.72 2.66
C TYR A 562 -13.08 -3.41 1.93
N GLU A 563 -12.83 -4.55 1.30
CA GLU A 563 -13.86 -5.34 0.59
C GLU A 563 -14.91 -5.93 1.54
N GLN A 564 -14.55 -6.15 2.80
CA GLN A 564 -15.49 -6.53 3.87
C GLN A 564 -16.24 -5.33 4.47
N GLY A 565 -16.04 -4.13 3.94
CA GLY A 565 -16.77 -2.93 4.35
C GLY A 565 -16.16 -2.18 5.52
N ALA A 566 -14.87 -2.34 5.83
CA ALA A 566 -14.18 -1.45 6.77
C ALA A 566 -14.39 0.03 6.39
N ASP A 567 -14.62 0.86 7.41
CA ASP A 567 -14.79 2.31 7.23
C ASP A 567 -13.46 3.05 7.26
N GLU A 568 -12.44 2.41 7.83
CA GLU A 568 -11.07 2.89 7.99
C GLU A 568 -10.17 1.68 8.26
N VAL A 569 -8.92 1.74 7.78
CA VAL A 569 -7.90 0.71 8.05
C VAL A 569 -6.73 1.35 8.80
N THR A 570 -6.43 0.83 10.00
CA THR A 570 -5.32 1.29 10.83
C THR A 570 -4.16 0.30 10.76
N PHE A 571 -2.96 0.81 10.51
CA PHE A 571 -1.71 0.07 10.56
C PHE A 571 -0.95 0.45 11.82
N LEU A 572 -0.65 -0.51 12.68
CA LEU A 572 0.25 -0.33 13.82
C LEU A 572 1.64 -0.83 13.42
N ASN A 573 2.52 0.12 13.12
CA ASN A 573 3.92 -0.11 12.81
C ASN A 573 4.71 -0.36 14.10
N ILE A 574 4.98 -1.64 14.35
CA ILE A 574 5.70 -2.15 15.52
C ILE A 574 7.02 -2.82 15.11
N THR A 575 7.46 -2.52 13.89
CA THR A 575 8.79 -2.88 13.38
C THR A 575 9.85 -1.92 13.92
N SER A 576 11.09 -2.39 13.98
CA SER A 576 12.25 -1.58 14.36
C SER A 576 13.18 -1.47 13.16
N PHE A 577 13.02 -0.43 12.35
CA PHE A 577 13.86 -0.15 11.18
C PHE A 577 15.13 0.68 11.53
N ARG A 578 15.78 0.40 12.67
CA ARG A 578 16.89 1.22 13.20
C ARG A 578 18.07 1.42 12.25
N ASN A 579 18.24 0.52 11.28
CA ASN A 579 19.35 0.53 10.32
C ASN A 579 18.87 0.72 8.86
N CYS A 580 17.66 1.24 8.65
CA CYS A 580 17.11 1.50 7.32
C CYS A 580 16.87 3.01 7.18
N PRO A 581 17.27 3.62 6.05
CA PRO A 581 16.94 5.02 5.79
C PRO A 581 15.44 5.28 5.91
N ILE A 582 15.04 6.40 6.50
CA ILE A 582 13.61 6.66 6.76
C ILE A 582 12.82 6.70 5.44
N ALA A 583 13.40 7.28 4.40
CA ALA A 583 12.82 7.33 3.05
C ALA A 583 12.58 5.94 2.43
N ASP A 584 13.34 4.93 2.85
CA ASP A 584 13.27 3.56 2.37
C ASP A 584 12.51 2.64 3.32
N THR A 585 11.87 3.21 4.35
CA THR A 585 11.10 2.46 5.33
C THR A 585 10.03 1.62 4.62
N PRO A 586 10.02 0.29 4.76
CA PRO A 586 9.10 -0.57 4.04
C PRO A 586 7.61 -0.30 4.29
N MET A 587 7.27 0.32 5.42
CA MET A 587 5.90 0.77 5.70
C MET A 587 5.40 1.84 4.73
N LEU A 588 6.28 2.69 4.19
CA LEU A 588 5.91 3.64 3.16
C LEU A 588 5.44 2.91 1.90
N GLU A 589 6.15 1.84 1.51
CA GLU A 589 5.76 1.03 0.35
C GLU A 589 4.46 0.24 0.59
N ILE A 590 4.23 -0.26 1.82
CA ILE A 590 2.95 -0.89 2.18
C ILE A 590 1.79 0.08 1.98
N LEU A 591 1.91 1.33 2.42
CA LEU A 591 0.87 2.34 2.22
C LEU A 591 0.70 2.71 0.74
N ARG A 592 1.81 2.79 -0.01
CA ARG A 592 1.79 3.09 -1.45
C ARG A 592 1.00 2.05 -2.23
N ARG A 593 1.21 0.77 -1.93
CA ARG A 593 0.48 -0.35 -2.54
C ARG A 593 -0.94 -0.49 -2.03
N THR A 594 -1.18 -0.24 -0.74
CA THR A 594 -2.53 -0.32 -0.16
C THR A 594 -3.44 0.74 -0.80
N SER A 595 -2.95 1.97 -0.93
CA SER A 595 -3.71 3.09 -1.51
C SER A 595 -4.07 2.92 -2.99
N GLU A 596 -3.49 1.95 -3.71
CA GLU A 596 -3.85 1.63 -5.10
C GLU A 596 -5.22 0.95 -5.22
N THR A 597 -5.70 0.30 -4.16
CA THR A 597 -6.94 -0.48 -4.19
C THR A 597 -7.89 -0.20 -3.03
N VAL A 598 -7.40 0.42 -1.95
CA VAL A 598 -8.18 0.71 -0.74
C VAL A 598 -8.56 2.19 -0.72
N PHE A 599 -9.81 2.47 -1.09
CA PHE A 599 -10.38 3.82 -1.19
C PHE A 599 -11.16 4.23 0.08
N VAL A 600 -10.59 3.93 1.24
CA VAL A 600 -11.06 4.39 2.56
C VAL A 600 -9.87 5.00 3.32
N PRO A 601 -10.12 5.73 4.43
CA PRO A 601 -9.04 6.32 5.23
C PRO A 601 -8.04 5.28 5.75
N LEU A 602 -6.76 5.62 5.64
CA LEU A 602 -5.64 4.84 6.15
C LEU A 602 -4.97 5.58 7.30
N THR A 603 -4.92 4.96 8.47
CA THR A 603 -4.25 5.51 9.66
C THR A 603 -2.96 4.74 9.90
N ILE A 604 -1.84 5.43 10.15
CA ILE A 604 -0.55 4.79 10.49
C ILE A 604 -0.09 5.22 11.87
N GLY A 605 0.09 4.26 12.78
CA GLY A 605 0.68 4.47 14.10
C GLY A 605 2.05 3.82 14.22
N GLY A 606 2.94 4.43 15.01
CA GLY A 606 4.27 3.87 15.29
C GLY A 606 5.38 4.47 14.43
N GLY A 607 6.38 5.07 15.10
CA GLY A 607 7.52 5.73 14.43
C GLY A 607 7.29 7.20 14.04
N ILE A 608 6.15 7.79 14.41
CA ILE A 608 5.82 9.19 14.13
C ILE A 608 6.41 10.08 15.24
N LYS A 609 7.66 10.47 15.08
CA LYS A 609 8.42 11.27 16.05
C LYS A 609 9.66 11.90 15.43
N ASP A 610 10.27 12.82 16.16
CA ASP A 610 11.61 13.30 15.86
C ASP A 610 12.58 12.12 15.91
N THR A 611 13.38 11.99 14.86
CA THR A 611 14.29 10.86 14.70
C THR A 611 15.59 11.32 14.04
N VAL A 612 16.59 10.45 14.10
CA VAL A 612 17.86 10.60 13.41
C VAL A 612 17.95 9.50 12.36
N ASP A 613 18.16 9.87 11.11
CA ASP A 613 18.32 8.94 10.00
C ASP A 613 19.71 8.25 10.08
N THR A 614 19.89 7.20 9.30
CA THR A 614 21.11 6.37 9.26
C THR A 614 22.38 7.13 8.88
N ASP A 615 22.25 8.25 8.18
CA ASP A 615 23.35 9.16 7.82
C ASP A 615 23.65 10.23 8.89
N GLY A 616 22.91 10.23 10.01
CA GLY A 616 23.01 11.21 11.08
C GLY A 616 22.13 12.46 10.91
N THR A 617 21.37 12.55 9.81
CA THR A 617 20.43 13.66 9.57
C THR A 617 19.30 13.65 10.58
N ARG A 618 19.05 14.78 11.25
CA ARG A 618 17.86 14.93 12.11
C ARG A 618 16.64 15.14 11.23
N VAL A 619 15.62 14.31 11.42
CA VAL A 619 14.36 14.36 10.69
C VAL A 619 13.24 14.66 11.70
N PRO A 620 12.60 15.84 11.63
CA PRO A 620 11.47 16.18 12.48
C PRO A 620 10.26 15.27 12.27
N ALA A 621 9.41 15.14 13.29
CA ALA A 621 8.16 14.38 13.25
C ALA A 621 7.24 14.84 12.11
N LEU A 622 7.22 16.15 11.81
CA LEU A 622 6.47 16.73 10.70
C LEU A 622 6.92 16.16 9.34
N ASP A 623 8.23 15.99 9.14
CA ASP A 623 8.77 15.47 7.89
C ASP A 623 8.51 13.96 7.77
N VAL A 624 8.63 13.22 8.89
CA VAL A 624 8.22 11.81 8.96
C VAL A 624 6.75 11.66 8.59
N ALA A 625 5.86 12.42 9.22
CA ALA A 625 4.43 12.41 8.92
C ALA A 625 4.15 12.78 7.45
N THR A 626 4.86 13.79 6.92
CA THR A 626 4.76 14.19 5.51
C THR A 626 5.11 13.04 4.56
N MET A 627 6.16 12.27 4.85
CA MET A 627 6.52 11.09 4.06
C MET A 627 5.42 10.01 4.10
N TYR A 628 4.80 9.79 5.26
CA TYR A 628 3.68 8.86 5.41
C TYR A 628 2.43 9.33 4.65
N PHE A 629 2.08 10.62 4.73
CA PHE A 629 0.95 11.18 3.99
C PHE A 629 1.15 11.05 2.47
N LYS A 630 2.33 11.43 1.97
CA LYS A 630 2.69 11.27 0.54
C LYS A 630 2.67 9.80 0.08
N SER A 631 2.85 8.87 1.01
CA SER A 631 2.87 7.44 0.71
C SER A 631 1.48 6.80 0.76
N GLY A 632 0.45 7.49 1.25
CA GLY A 632 -0.92 6.99 1.22
C GLY A 632 -1.68 7.07 2.54
N ALA A 633 -1.03 7.42 3.65
CA ALA A 633 -1.72 7.64 4.92
C ALA A 633 -2.57 8.90 4.87
N ASP A 634 -3.69 8.90 5.59
CA ASP A 634 -4.56 10.08 5.79
C ASP A 634 -4.41 10.65 7.20
N LYS A 635 -4.07 9.77 8.15
CA LYS A 635 -3.87 10.11 9.56
C LYS A 635 -2.62 9.45 10.10
N VAL A 636 -1.94 10.12 11.02
CA VAL A 636 -0.80 9.58 11.77
C VAL A 636 -1.17 9.46 13.24
N SER A 637 -0.72 8.38 13.88
CA SER A 637 -0.96 8.13 15.29
C SER A 637 0.32 8.29 16.13
N VAL A 638 0.25 9.18 17.12
CA VAL A 638 1.31 9.46 18.10
C VAL A 638 1.03 8.68 19.38
N GLY A 639 2.01 7.90 19.85
CA GLY A 639 1.91 7.07 21.05
C GLY A 639 2.69 7.65 22.22
N SER A 640 3.81 7.03 22.60
CA SER A 640 4.60 7.40 23.80
C SER A 640 5.00 8.87 23.89
N ASP A 641 5.35 9.50 22.76
CA ASP A 641 5.74 10.91 22.73
C ASP A 641 4.59 11.85 23.17
N SER A 642 3.33 11.42 23.03
CA SER A 642 2.18 12.19 23.54
C SER A 642 2.17 12.28 25.07
N VAL A 643 2.64 11.23 25.76
CA VAL A 643 2.69 11.19 27.22
C VAL A 643 3.78 12.11 27.74
N PHE A 644 4.97 12.07 27.13
CA PHE A 644 6.06 12.99 27.47
C PHE A 644 5.68 14.45 27.18
N ALA A 645 5.01 14.70 26.05
CA ALA A 645 4.51 16.03 25.73
C ALA A 645 3.48 16.53 26.75
N ALA A 646 2.59 15.66 27.24
CA ALA A 646 1.61 16.01 28.27
C ALA A 646 2.27 16.33 29.62
N GLU A 647 3.26 15.54 30.03
CA GLU A 647 4.06 15.83 31.22
C GLU A 647 4.74 17.21 31.11
N ASP A 648 5.38 17.49 29.98
CA ASP A 648 6.03 18.78 29.70
C ASP A 648 5.04 19.95 29.70
N TYR A 649 3.84 19.74 29.15
CA TYR A 649 2.75 20.74 29.14
C TYR A 649 2.33 21.14 30.57
N TYR A 650 2.10 20.17 31.45
CA TYR A 650 1.75 20.46 32.85
C TYR A 650 2.93 21.04 33.63
N ASN A 651 4.15 20.55 33.41
CA ASN A 651 5.37 21.11 34.01
C ASN A 651 5.59 22.57 33.61
N ALA A 652 5.19 22.95 32.39
CA ALA A 652 5.24 24.32 31.88
C ALA A 652 4.07 25.21 32.36
N GLY A 653 3.17 24.68 33.20
CA GLY A 653 1.98 25.39 33.67
C GLY A 653 0.93 25.55 32.57
N GLU A 654 0.64 24.46 31.86
CA GLU A 654 -0.38 24.38 30.80
C GLU A 654 -0.08 25.29 29.60
N LYS A 655 1.20 25.35 29.22
CA LYS A 655 1.67 26.17 28.09
C LYS A 655 2.08 25.29 26.92
N LEU A 656 1.53 25.61 25.76
CA LEU A 656 1.90 25.01 24.49
C LEU A 656 3.34 25.38 24.11
N SER A 657 4.12 24.39 23.71
CA SER A 657 5.52 24.56 23.31
C SER A 657 5.66 25.03 21.86
N GLY A 658 4.66 24.70 21.03
CA GLY A 658 4.68 24.84 19.58
C GLY A 658 5.64 23.90 18.85
N GLN A 659 6.26 22.95 19.55
CA GLN A 659 7.36 22.11 19.06
C GLN A 659 7.05 20.61 19.06
N THR A 660 5.99 20.17 19.75
CA THR A 660 5.64 18.75 19.79
C THR A 660 5.23 18.25 18.40
N ALA A 661 5.32 16.93 18.18
CA ALA A 661 4.80 16.29 16.98
C ALA A 661 3.31 16.62 16.75
N ILE A 662 2.52 16.65 17.84
CA ILE A 662 1.08 16.94 17.77
C ILE A 662 0.84 18.38 17.28
N GLU A 663 1.52 19.36 17.88
CA GLU A 663 1.37 20.78 17.51
C GLU A 663 1.86 21.05 16.07
N THR A 664 3.01 20.51 15.70
CA THR A 664 3.62 20.77 14.38
C THR A 664 2.84 20.11 13.24
N ILE A 665 2.39 18.86 13.41
CA ILE A 665 1.62 18.14 12.40
C ILE A 665 0.21 18.72 12.28
N SER A 666 -0.48 18.98 13.40
CA SER A 666 -1.84 19.54 13.37
C SER A 666 -1.89 20.95 12.80
N LYS A 667 -0.86 21.77 13.04
CA LYS A 667 -0.74 23.11 12.43
C LYS A 667 -0.60 23.05 10.91
N ALA A 668 0.11 22.05 10.38
CA ALA A 668 0.32 21.90 8.94
C ALA A 668 -0.87 21.23 8.23
N TYR A 669 -1.39 20.14 8.82
CA TYR A 669 -2.35 19.24 8.18
C TYR A 669 -3.75 19.26 8.81
N GLY A 670 -3.98 20.14 9.78
CA GLY A 670 -5.20 20.22 10.56
C GLY A 670 -5.26 19.16 11.67
N LYS A 671 -6.07 19.41 12.71
CA LYS A 671 -6.24 18.50 13.86
C LYS A 671 -6.65 17.10 13.42
N GLN A 672 -7.50 17.01 12.40
CA GLN A 672 -8.04 15.78 11.83
C GLN A 672 -6.98 14.78 11.34
N ALA A 673 -5.75 15.24 11.06
CA ALA A 673 -4.65 14.39 10.62
C ALA A 673 -3.89 13.69 11.77
N VAL A 674 -4.11 14.12 13.02
CA VAL A 674 -3.38 13.64 14.20
C VAL A 674 -4.29 12.85 15.12
N VAL A 675 -3.98 11.55 15.24
CA VAL A 675 -4.58 10.63 16.20
C VAL A 675 -3.61 10.45 17.37
N VAL A 676 -4.09 10.37 18.60
CA VAL A 676 -3.26 10.01 19.77
C VAL A 676 -3.67 8.64 20.28
N SER A 677 -2.73 7.70 20.29
CA SER A 677 -2.93 6.36 20.86
C SER A 677 -2.63 6.39 22.35
N VAL A 678 -3.64 6.12 23.16
CA VAL A 678 -3.57 6.16 24.63
C VAL A 678 -3.68 4.74 25.17
N ASP A 679 -2.72 4.35 26.01
CA ASP A 679 -2.63 3.01 26.61
C ASP A 679 -2.78 3.08 28.14
N PRO A 680 -4.01 3.28 28.65
CA PRO A 680 -4.31 3.35 30.07
C PRO A 680 -4.40 1.96 30.71
N LYS A 681 -4.08 1.93 32.01
CA LYS A 681 -4.22 0.78 32.89
C LYS A 681 -4.93 1.18 34.17
N ARG A 682 -5.89 0.38 34.62
CA ARG A 682 -6.68 0.65 35.82
C ARG A 682 -5.86 0.47 37.09
N VAL A 683 -5.91 1.45 37.98
CA VAL A 683 -5.27 1.45 39.31
C VAL A 683 -6.33 1.70 40.38
N TYR A 684 -6.48 0.78 41.32
CA TYR A 684 -7.49 0.86 42.38
C TYR A 684 -6.96 1.60 43.61
N VAL A 685 -7.85 2.33 44.28
CA VAL A 685 -7.59 3.07 45.54
C VAL A 685 -8.77 2.90 46.50
N ASP A 686 -8.55 3.07 47.80
CA ASP A 686 -9.62 2.91 48.81
C ASP A 686 -10.60 4.08 48.77
N LYS A 687 -10.06 5.30 48.60
CA LYS A 687 -10.82 6.55 48.50
C LYS A 687 -10.17 7.52 47.50
N PRO A 688 -10.93 8.46 46.93
CA PRO A 688 -10.41 9.46 45.98
C PRO A 688 -9.18 10.23 46.49
N GLU A 689 -9.09 10.47 47.80
CA GLU A 689 -8.01 11.27 48.41
C GLU A 689 -6.67 10.53 48.54
N ASP A 690 -6.62 9.22 48.23
CA ASP A 690 -5.39 8.43 48.28
C ASP A 690 -4.45 8.72 47.08
N THR A 691 -4.93 9.44 46.08
CA THR A 691 -4.16 9.86 44.92
C THR A 691 -4.49 11.31 44.57
N HIS A 692 -3.57 11.96 43.86
CA HIS A 692 -3.80 13.29 43.29
C HIS A 692 -4.44 13.23 41.90
N HIS A 693 -4.52 12.02 41.32
CA HIS A 693 -5.11 11.76 40.01
C HIS A 693 -6.64 11.74 40.03
N HIS A 694 -7.24 11.99 38.87
CA HIS A 694 -8.69 11.87 38.72
C HIS A 694 -9.14 10.42 38.95
N THR A 695 -10.06 10.21 39.90
CA THR A 695 -10.63 8.90 40.21
C THR A 695 -12.11 8.83 39.84
N ILE A 696 -12.54 7.66 39.40
CA ILE A 696 -13.94 7.31 39.21
C ILE A 696 -14.36 6.25 40.23
N LYS A 697 -15.65 6.26 40.59
CA LYS A 697 -16.25 5.15 41.33
C LYS A 697 -16.60 4.05 40.34
N THR A 698 -15.96 2.89 40.48
CA THR A 698 -16.19 1.76 39.57
C THR A 698 -17.30 0.83 40.06
N GLN A 699 -18.04 0.26 39.10
CA GLN A 699 -18.99 -0.82 39.31
C GLN A 699 -18.31 -2.19 39.50
N PHE A 700 -16.99 -2.26 39.31
CA PHE A 700 -16.19 -3.49 39.38
C PHE A 700 -15.11 -3.40 40.46
N PRO A 701 -15.47 -3.57 41.76
CA PRO A 701 -14.48 -3.59 42.83
C PRO A 701 -13.45 -4.70 42.65
N ASN A 702 -12.21 -4.45 43.06
CA ASN A 702 -11.17 -5.48 43.04
C ASN A 702 -11.33 -6.48 44.20
N SER A 703 -10.43 -7.47 44.29
CA SER A 703 -10.44 -8.49 45.35
C SER A 703 -10.31 -7.94 46.77
N ASN A 704 -9.78 -6.72 46.93
CA ASN A 704 -9.64 -6.04 48.21
C ASN A 704 -10.86 -5.17 48.55
N GLY A 705 -11.90 -5.18 47.72
CA GLY A 705 -13.11 -4.38 47.92
C GLY A 705 -12.99 -2.91 47.54
N GLN A 706 -11.89 -2.51 46.90
CA GLN A 706 -11.65 -1.13 46.48
C GLN A 706 -12.63 -0.74 45.38
N SER A 707 -13.40 0.32 45.61
CA SER A 707 -14.49 0.76 44.72
C SER A 707 -14.18 2.05 43.94
N PHE A 708 -12.97 2.59 44.11
CA PHE A 708 -12.47 3.72 43.34
C PHE A 708 -11.26 3.28 42.52
N CYS A 709 -11.14 3.83 41.32
CA CYS A 709 -9.97 3.63 40.48
C CYS A 709 -9.68 4.85 39.62
N TRP A 710 -8.44 4.96 39.17
CA TRP A 710 -8.01 5.89 38.14
C TRP A 710 -7.31 5.12 37.02
N TYR A 711 -7.07 5.76 35.89
CA TYR A 711 -6.44 5.14 34.74
C TYR A 711 -5.06 5.74 34.51
N GLN A 712 -4.04 4.97 34.84
CA GLN A 712 -2.64 5.37 34.68
C GLN A 712 -2.17 5.15 33.24
N CYS A 713 -1.56 6.16 32.64
CA CYS A 713 -1.04 6.05 31.28
C CYS A 713 0.31 5.31 31.23
N THR A 714 0.59 4.71 30.08
CA THR A 714 1.81 3.96 29.83
C THR A 714 2.51 4.40 28.54
N VAL A 715 3.79 4.07 28.44
CA VAL A 715 4.64 4.32 27.27
C VAL A 715 5.38 3.03 26.86
N LYS A 716 6.09 3.09 25.74
CA LYS A 716 6.89 1.97 25.19
C LYS A 716 6.06 0.70 24.96
N GLY A 717 4.83 0.87 24.48
CA GLY A 717 3.88 -0.22 24.21
C GLY A 717 3.42 -0.92 25.48
N GLY A 718 2.95 -0.16 26.47
CA GLY A 718 2.42 -0.69 27.72
C GLY A 718 3.45 -1.14 28.77
N ARG A 719 4.76 -1.01 28.50
CA ARG A 719 5.82 -1.61 29.33
C ARG A 719 6.29 -0.72 30.48
N GLU A 720 6.08 0.58 30.37
CA GLU A 720 6.49 1.56 31.38
C GLU A 720 5.28 2.42 31.75
N THR A 721 4.95 2.46 33.05
CA THR A 721 3.90 3.33 33.60
C THR A 721 4.45 4.72 33.84
N ARG A 722 3.61 5.74 33.65
CA ARG A 722 3.93 7.15 33.93
C ARG A 722 3.00 7.69 35.01
N ASP A 723 3.45 8.68 35.77
CA ASP A 723 2.68 9.30 36.84
C ASP A 723 1.76 10.38 36.27
N ILE A 724 0.87 9.96 35.38
CA ILE A 724 -0.11 10.81 34.70
C ILE A 724 -1.37 9.99 34.43
N ASP A 725 -2.52 10.58 34.72
CA ASP A 725 -3.80 9.94 34.47
C ASP A 725 -4.33 10.19 33.06
N VAL A 726 -5.30 9.39 32.65
CA VAL A 726 -5.86 9.44 31.30
C VAL A 726 -6.51 10.80 30.98
N GLN A 727 -7.17 11.45 31.96
CA GLN A 727 -7.80 12.75 31.73
C GLN A 727 -6.75 13.82 31.48
N GLN A 728 -5.71 13.85 32.32
CA GLN A 728 -4.57 14.75 32.14
C GLN A 728 -3.97 14.58 30.73
N LEU A 729 -3.71 13.35 30.31
CA LEU A 729 -3.16 13.09 28.98
C LEU A 729 -4.08 13.58 27.86
N VAL A 730 -5.38 13.20 27.87
CA VAL A 730 -6.27 13.53 26.76
C VAL A 730 -6.56 15.04 26.66
N GLN A 731 -6.63 15.75 27.78
CA GLN A 731 -6.81 17.20 27.81
C GLN A 731 -5.57 17.93 27.26
N ALA A 732 -4.37 17.51 27.65
CA ALA A 732 -3.13 18.09 27.16
C ALA A 732 -3.00 17.92 25.64
N VAL A 733 -3.26 16.72 25.11
CA VAL A 733 -3.11 16.47 23.67
C VAL A 733 -4.20 17.13 22.83
N GLU A 734 -5.43 17.27 23.35
CA GLU A 734 -6.48 18.07 22.71
C GLU A 734 -6.06 19.54 22.60
N ALA A 735 -5.48 20.10 23.67
CA ALA A 735 -4.94 21.46 23.68
C ALA A 735 -3.80 21.64 22.65
N MET A 736 -2.94 20.63 22.51
CA MET A 736 -1.86 20.60 21.51
C MET A 736 -2.34 20.46 20.06
N GLY A 737 -3.60 20.09 19.83
CA GLY A 737 -4.19 19.98 18.50
C GLY A 737 -4.38 18.56 17.97
N ALA A 738 -4.40 17.54 18.84
CA ALA A 738 -4.92 16.23 18.45
C ALA A 738 -6.37 16.37 17.96
N GLY A 739 -6.75 15.59 16.92
CA GLY A 739 -8.11 15.60 16.38
C GLY A 739 -8.88 14.32 16.62
N GLU A 740 -8.26 13.29 17.20
CA GLU A 740 -8.92 12.02 17.52
C GLU A 740 -8.10 11.25 18.56
N ILE A 741 -8.77 10.61 19.53
CA ILE A 741 -8.13 9.71 20.50
C ILE A 741 -8.41 8.26 20.11
N LEU A 742 -7.35 7.48 19.92
CA LEU A 742 -7.41 6.03 19.88
C LEU A 742 -7.26 5.52 21.33
N LEU A 743 -8.39 5.21 21.97
CA LEU A 743 -8.44 4.85 23.37
C LEU A 743 -8.36 3.33 23.53
N ASN A 744 -7.14 2.82 23.72
CA ASN A 744 -6.92 1.42 24.05
C ASN A 744 -7.23 1.19 25.54
N CYS A 745 -7.20 -0.08 25.95
CA CYS A 745 -7.28 -0.44 27.36
C CYS A 745 -6.43 -1.69 27.61
N ILE A 746 -5.34 -1.53 28.37
CA ILE A 746 -4.39 -2.62 28.63
C ILE A 746 -5.08 -3.81 29.29
N ASP A 747 -6.03 -3.55 30.20
CA ASP A 747 -6.73 -4.59 30.95
C ASP A 747 -7.76 -5.37 30.10
N LYS A 748 -8.18 -4.81 28.95
CA LYS A 748 -9.12 -5.45 28.01
C LYS A 748 -8.43 -6.02 26.77
N ASP A 749 -7.17 -5.68 26.54
CA ASP A 749 -6.44 -6.14 25.36
C ASP A 749 -6.36 -7.67 25.31
N GLY A 750 -6.72 -8.25 24.14
CA GLY A 750 -6.78 -9.70 23.93
C GLY A 750 -7.88 -10.46 24.67
N SER A 751 -8.67 -9.82 25.56
CA SER A 751 -9.66 -10.54 26.40
C SER A 751 -10.87 -11.06 25.62
N ASN A 752 -11.21 -10.41 24.49
CA ASN A 752 -12.44 -10.64 23.72
C ASN A 752 -13.71 -10.57 24.60
N SER A 753 -13.72 -9.72 25.65
CA SER A 753 -14.79 -9.62 26.65
C SER A 753 -15.56 -8.29 26.63
N GLY A 754 -15.43 -7.51 25.55
CA GLY A 754 -16.01 -6.18 25.41
C GLY A 754 -15.06 -5.06 25.82
N PHE A 755 -15.40 -3.84 25.41
CA PHE A 755 -14.64 -2.62 25.68
C PHE A 755 -14.77 -2.17 27.15
N ASP A 756 -13.86 -1.32 27.64
CA ASP A 756 -14.02 -0.67 28.95
C ASP A 756 -14.95 0.55 28.85
N LEU A 757 -16.23 0.35 29.19
CA LEU A 757 -17.25 1.40 29.10
C LEU A 757 -17.06 2.52 30.14
N GLU A 758 -16.43 2.25 31.29
CA GLU A 758 -16.18 3.27 32.31
C GLU A 758 -15.08 4.22 31.85
N LEU A 759 -13.98 3.66 31.31
CA LEU A 759 -12.90 4.42 30.70
C LEU A 759 -13.38 5.32 29.56
N ILE A 760 -14.20 4.78 28.65
CA ILE A 760 -14.73 5.56 27.51
C ILE A 760 -15.57 6.74 28.00
N ARG A 761 -16.44 6.54 28.99
CA ARG A 761 -17.28 7.63 29.54
C ARG A 761 -16.44 8.69 30.25
N ASP A 762 -15.43 8.25 30.99
CA ASP A 762 -14.49 9.12 31.69
C ASP A 762 -13.77 10.04 30.70
N VAL A 763 -13.18 9.46 29.66
CA VAL A 763 -12.49 10.23 28.60
C VAL A 763 -13.46 11.12 27.83
N LYS A 764 -14.64 10.62 27.39
CA LYS A 764 -15.64 11.43 26.68
C LYS A 764 -16.18 12.61 27.51
N ALA A 765 -16.14 12.54 28.83
CA ALA A 765 -16.52 13.65 29.69
C ALA A 765 -15.43 14.74 29.82
N SER A 766 -14.18 14.39 29.50
CA SER A 766 -13.01 15.26 29.71
C SER A 766 -12.57 16.07 28.48
N ILE A 767 -12.97 15.66 27.27
CA ILE A 767 -12.54 16.23 25.99
C ILE A 767 -13.69 16.34 24.98
N LYS A 768 -13.49 17.16 23.95
CA LYS A 768 -14.45 17.39 22.86
C LYS A 768 -14.07 16.75 21.54
N ILE A 769 -12.83 16.32 21.34
CA ILE A 769 -12.43 15.59 20.12
C ILE A 769 -13.01 14.15 20.07
N PRO A 770 -13.15 13.55 18.88
CA PRO A 770 -13.60 12.16 18.71
C PRO A 770 -12.77 11.13 19.49
N VAL A 771 -13.42 10.10 20.02
CA VAL A 771 -12.80 8.97 20.72
C VAL A 771 -13.20 7.65 20.05
N ILE A 772 -12.18 6.91 19.63
CA ILE A 772 -12.27 5.55 19.13
C ILE A 772 -12.15 4.58 20.31
N ALA A 773 -13.18 3.78 20.56
CA ALA A 773 -13.11 2.65 21.48
C ALA A 773 -12.25 1.52 20.90
N SER A 774 -11.21 1.12 21.62
CA SER A 774 -10.29 0.04 21.24
C SER A 774 -10.07 -0.93 22.42
N SER A 775 -9.52 -2.11 22.11
CA SER A 775 -9.22 -3.22 23.04
C SER A 775 -10.44 -3.91 23.67
N GLY A 776 -10.52 -5.24 23.55
CA GLY A 776 -11.56 -6.09 24.16
C GLY A 776 -12.68 -6.54 23.22
N ALA A 777 -12.82 -5.97 22.03
CA ALA A 777 -13.78 -6.44 21.02
C ALA A 777 -13.52 -7.91 20.64
N GLY A 778 -14.59 -8.70 20.52
CA GLY A 778 -14.51 -10.15 20.29
C GLY A 778 -15.70 -10.70 19.51
N VAL A 779 -16.88 -10.11 19.68
CA VAL A 779 -18.10 -10.43 18.94
C VAL A 779 -18.82 -9.15 18.49
N PRO A 780 -19.68 -9.20 17.46
CA PRO A 780 -20.48 -8.04 17.00
C PRO A 780 -21.26 -7.33 18.12
N ALA A 781 -21.77 -8.08 19.10
CA ALA A 781 -22.51 -7.52 20.23
C ALA A 781 -21.70 -6.52 21.07
N HIS A 782 -20.37 -6.62 21.12
CA HIS A 782 -19.53 -5.64 21.81
C HIS A 782 -19.55 -4.27 21.12
N PHE A 783 -19.68 -4.23 19.79
CA PHE A 783 -19.83 -2.97 19.04
C PHE A 783 -21.20 -2.34 19.32
N ALA A 784 -22.27 -3.14 19.28
CA ALA A 784 -23.60 -2.66 19.62
C ALA A 784 -23.65 -2.14 21.07
N GLU A 785 -23.05 -2.87 22.00
CA GLU A 785 -22.98 -2.47 23.41
C GLU A 785 -22.27 -1.13 23.59
N VAL A 786 -21.08 -0.95 23.01
CA VAL A 786 -20.31 0.29 23.22
C VAL A 786 -21.00 1.50 22.60
N PHE A 787 -21.62 1.36 21.41
CA PHE A 787 -22.38 2.46 20.79
C PHE A 787 -23.70 2.76 21.49
N ASN A 788 -24.31 1.77 22.17
CA ASN A 788 -25.55 1.98 22.92
C ASN A 788 -25.28 2.60 24.30
N LYS A 789 -24.22 2.15 24.98
CA LYS A 789 -23.97 2.48 26.39
C LYS A 789 -22.99 3.65 26.59
N THR A 790 -22.39 4.16 25.53
CA THR A 790 -21.42 5.26 25.56
C THR A 790 -21.63 6.21 24.39
N THR A 791 -20.96 7.36 24.42
CA THR A 791 -20.95 8.36 23.34
C THR A 791 -19.69 8.25 22.46
N THR A 792 -19.06 7.08 22.40
CA THR A 792 -17.89 6.86 21.52
C THR A 792 -18.24 7.13 20.06
N ASP A 793 -17.27 7.66 19.32
CA ASP A 793 -17.46 8.13 17.94
C ASP A 793 -17.17 7.03 16.90
N ALA A 794 -16.32 6.07 17.27
CA ALA A 794 -15.97 4.90 16.47
C ALA A 794 -15.56 3.73 17.37
N ALA A 795 -15.56 2.53 16.80
CA ALA A 795 -15.07 1.34 17.49
C ALA A 795 -14.11 0.57 16.58
N LEU A 796 -13.03 0.07 17.17
CA LEU A 796 -11.94 -0.61 16.47
C LEU A 796 -11.90 -2.09 16.85
N GLY A 797 -11.78 -2.94 15.83
CA GLY A 797 -11.50 -4.36 15.98
C GLY A 797 -10.19 -4.74 15.29
N ALA A 798 -9.46 -5.67 15.89
CA ALA A 798 -8.21 -6.21 15.34
C ALA A 798 -8.30 -7.75 15.28
N GLY A 799 -8.04 -8.41 16.42
CA GLY A 799 -7.93 -9.87 16.52
C GLY A 799 -9.11 -10.66 15.93
N MET A 800 -10.35 -10.26 16.20
CA MET A 800 -11.55 -10.96 15.68
C MET A 800 -11.65 -10.92 14.14
N PHE A 801 -11.18 -9.84 13.52
CA PHE A 801 -11.14 -9.70 12.05
C PHE A 801 -9.95 -10.46 11.46
N HIS A 802 -8.78 -10.42 12.11
CA HIS A 802 -7.60 -11.18 11.68
C HIS A 802 -7.86 -12.69 11.66
N ARG A 803 -8.49 -13.21 12.72
CA ARG A 803 -8.78 -14.63 12.89
C ARG A 803 -9.94 -15.12 12.01
N GLY A 804 -10.66 -14.19 11.36
CA GLY A 804 -11.83 -14.51 10.56
C GLY A 804 -12.98 -15.07 11.39
N GLU A 805 -13.00 -14.83 12.71
CA GLU A 805 -14.12 -15.18 13.59
C GLU A 805 -15.36 -14.38 13.18
N TYR A 806 -15.15 -13.12 12.86
CA TYR A 806 -16.13 -12.23 12.27
C TYR A 806 -15.48 -11.37 11.20
N THR A 807 -16.28 -10.96 10.22
CA THR A 807 -15.94 -9.94 9.23
C THR A 807 -16.49 -8.58 9.64
N VAL A 808 -15.99 -7.51 9.03
CA VAL A 808 -16.58 -6.17 9.26
C VAL A 808 -18.03 -6.12 8.79
N THR A 809 -18.37 -6.80 7.69
CA THR A 809 -19.74 -6.92 7.19
C THR A 809 -20.66 -7.49 8.27
N GLN A 810 -20.29 -8.60 8.91
CA GLN A 810 -21.11 -9.22 9.96
C GLN A 810 -21.29 -8.31 11.18
N VAL A 811 -20.28 -7.49 11.53
CA VAL A 811 -20.43 -6.48 12.58
C VAL A 811 -21.45 -5.42 12.17
N LYS A 812 -21.37 -4.93 10.92
CA LYS A 812 -22.29 -3.93 10.40
C LYS A 812 -23.72 -4.43 10.24
N ASP A 813 -23.90 -5.67 9.78
CA ASP A 813 -25.22 -6.31 9.67
C ASP A 813 -25.89 -6.42 11.05
N HIS A 814 -25.11 -6.79 12.07
CA HIS A 814 -25.58 -6.83 13.45
C HIS A 814 -25.95 -5.43 13.96
N LEU A 815 -25.08 -4.44 13.76
CA LEU A 815 -25.35 -3.05 14.14
C LEU A 815 -26.62 -2.52 13.46
N GLN A 816 -26.81 -2.82 12.18
CA GLN A 816 -28.02 -2.43 11.44
C GLN A 816 -29.27 -3.10 12.00
N THR A 817 -29.18 -4.38 12.39
CA THR A 817 -30.28 -5.11 13.04
C THR A 817 -30.67 -4.49 14.39
N GLU A 818 -29.69 -3.95 15.13
CA GLU A 818 -29.89 -3.20 16.37
C GLU A 818 -30.35 -1.75 16.14
N GLY A 819 -30.56 -1.33 14.88
CA GLY A 819 -31.05 -0.01 14.52
C GLY A 819 -29.98 1.08 14.40
N PHE A 820 -28.69 0.72 14.38
CA PHE A 820 -27.62 1.68 14.13
C PHE A 820 -27.45 1.97 12.64
N LEU A 821 -27.26 3.25 12.32
CA LEU A 821 -26.86 3.69 10.99
C LEU A 821 -25.41 3.28 10.70
N VAL A 822 -25.19 2.48 9.66
CA VAL A 822 -23.87 2.01 9.22
C VAL A 822 -23.66 2.29 7.74
N ARG A 823 -22.39 2.45 7.33
CA ARG A 823 -22.07 2.51 5.90
C ARG A 823 -22.20 1.14 5.28
N GLN A 824 -23.02 1.03 4.23
CA GLN A 824 -23.10 -0.17 3.41
C GLN A 824 -21.97 -0.22 2.39
N PHE A 825 -21.44 -1.42 2.14
CA PHE A 825 -20.45 -1.62 1.09
C PHE A 825 -21.13 -1.59 -0.28
N GLU A 826 -20.62 -0.78 -1.20
CA GLU A 826 -21.06 -0.74 -2.60
C GLU A 826 -20.02 -1.45 -3.46
N ALA A 827 -20.46 -2.37 -4.32
CA ALA A 827 -19.58 -3.21 -5.15
C ALA A 827 -19.31 -2.64 -6.55
N GLU A 828 -20.16 -1.72 -7.05
CA GLU A 828 -20.12 -1.23 -8.43
C GLU A 828 -20.13 0.30 -8.51
N ILE A 829 -19.22 0.85 -9.34
CA ILE A 829 -19.06 2.28 -9.61
C ILE A 829 -20.21 2.82 -10.45
#